data_AF-A0A8T5KW28-F1
#
_entry.id   AF-A0A8T5KW28-F1
#
_cell.length_a   1.000
_cell.length_b   1.000
_cell.length_c   1.000
_cell.angle_alpha   90.00
_cell.angle_beta   90.00
_cell.angle_gamma   90.00
#
_symmetry.space_group_name_H-M   'P 1'
#
loop_
_entity.id
_entity.type
_entity.pdbx_description
1 polymer ?
#
loop_
_entity_poly.entity_id
_entity_poly.type
_entity_poly.pdbx_seq_one_letter_code
_entity_poly.pdbx_strand_id
1 'polypeptide(L)'
;MKRGIILLIFIVLLVSLVSVSAVQYTGCGDPSLDTTGYSSCVEIRQSDCNGLPDRCQILSSSNTYYLLMSDIDVPRRAFDISNNNIALDLNEYIITYENSVEVIVPNHNFETGDFSNWDSSGASSASVTSSFPAPRGHWHIDEIGNYVVHFNNPSAGEQIISDPINLELGRPYTISFMVHVNNYLDGRNIVATLDTPLVDGLSGCAGTVEGSNGFSAYYPEAGAGGVWGAAGGERYVQGELYYRCVFTVNEANPRVILRTIGAISGDVYVDSVEIKPAEEIGIYSSSADARVFNGNIFQGKAKGYYAKALDVRGTNSEVFDLNVSVYGPDAWGMTFGGSNQDIHDNEINHNVKRTHHAHDSWYSNAISLGFGPASVDSRVYNNIIPISSAGIVVLNSNNLSVYNNSIDVVSNSIHGYAIQSNGATYSYFYDNFINTTLGSGIFAEGGTRYNSFYNNYVEVRDGPQEERYWTAKALWMRYSAGGNSFYNNTFIGYGGRDMPRVGEDTSLSTVRLGAYSDVYGPIRFYDNYVEARMNDADANFPSCYDSLNFRLTGIALDLGSDGSPGITKYIQNNTFKSDHHVVTFGGRYWVPSLHSYLTSNILVRGDNALPEYSTISHFYASNGGSADNLLLDTTGLNGADVHDIFICNTASTALDTTIAWYLDVNVFNAGSPVDANVYVESLQQPSTNFNDNTGGDGTARFTLTEQHIGGAGNSPSITTYAPYNVTVTYFGQEQSQT
;
A
#
# COMPACT_ATOMS: atom_id res chain seq x y z
N MET A 1 -6.17 -33.84 -24.29
CA MET A 1 -5.52 -32.76 -25.06
C MET A 1 -4.29 -32.30 -24.29
N LYS A 2 -3.22 -31.98 -25.03
CA LYS A 2 -1.81 -32.03 -24.61
C LYS A 2 -1.49 -31.06 -23.45
N ARG A 3 -1.29 -31.59 -22.24
CA ARG A 3 -0.54 -30.95 -21.16
C ARG A 3 0.95 -31.11 -21.47
N GLY A 4 1.51 -30.13 -22.16
CA GLY A 4 2.92 -30.11 -22.53
C GLY A 4 3.43 -28.67 -22.51
N ILE A 5 4.33 -28.39 -21.56
CA ILE A 5 5.35 -27.34 -21.64
C ILE A 5 4.78 -25.91 -21.65
N ILE A 6 4.31 -25.45 -20.49
CA ILE A 6 4.47 -24.04 -20.06
C ILE A 6 5.32 -24.08 -18.79
N LEU A 7 6.51 -24.64 -18.96
CA LEU A 7 7.58 -24.69 -17.97
C LEU A 7 8.90 -24.56 -18.75
N LEU A 8 9.00 -23.58 -19.67
CA LEU A 8 10.24 -23.32 -20.40
C LEU A 8 10.30 -22.00 -21.24
N ILE A 9 9.59 -20.93 -20.88
CA ILE A 9 9.93 -19.55 -21.33
C ILE A 9 9.65 -18.56 -20.18
N PHE A 10 10.08 -18.92 -18.97
CA PHE A 10 10.52 -17.95 -17.97
C PHE A 10 11.98 -18.29 -17.69
N ILE A 11 12.77 -18.15 -18.75
CA ILE A 11 13.97 -17.34 -18.65
C ILE A 11 13.38 -16.01 -18.12
N VAL A 12 13.24 -15.77 -16.81
CA VAL A 12 14.36 -15.29 -15.98
C VAL A 12 15.58 -15.20 -16.85
N LEU A 13 15.48 -14.23 -17.77
CA LEU A 13 16.60 -13.45 -18.17
C LEU A 13 17.03 -12.88 -16.82
N LEU A 14 17.86 -13.65 -16.12
CA LEU A 14 19.19 -13.19 -15.80
C LEU A 14 19.74 -12.55 -17.09
N VAL A 15 19.23 -11.35 -17.43
CA VAL A 15 20.08 -10.18 -17.40
C VAL A 15 20.69 -10.27 -15.98
N SER A 16 21.71 -11.08 -15.67
CA SER A 16 23.05 -10.90 -16.19
C SER A 16 23.09 -9.61 -17.00
N LEU A 17 22.86 -8.53 -16.25
CA LEU A 17 23.60 -7.31 -16.38
C LEU A 17 25.06 -7.78 -16.48
N VAL A 18 25.48 -8.21 -17.66
CA VAL A 18 26.68 -7.63 -18.24
C VAL A 18 26.37 -6.17 -18.12
N SER A 19 26.80 -5.58 -17.00
CA SER A 19 27.06 -4.16 -16.94
C SER A 19 27.99 -3.97 -18.12
N VAL A 20 27.38 -3.64 -19.26
CA VAL A 20 28.08 -2.93 -20.31
C VAL A 20 28.46 -1.69 -19.55
N SER A 21 29.67 -1.66 -18.99
CA SER A 21 30.18 -0.48 -18.29
C SER A 21 29.88 0.67 -19.23
N ALA A 22 28.99 1.56 -18.82
CA ALA A 22 28.62 2.67 -19.66
C ALA A 22 29.92 3.43 -19.92
N VAL A 23 30.03 3.97 -21.12
CA VAL A 23 31.26 4.63 -21.52
C VAL A 23 31.35 5.91 -20.71
N GLN A 24 32.27 5.96 -19.74
CA GLN A 24 32.60 7.23 -19.08
C GLN A 24 33.15 8.20 -20.11
N TYR A 25 32.49 9.34 -20.26
CA TYR A 25 32.92 10.41 -21.14
C TYR A 25 34.12 11.13 -20.55
N THR A 26 35.07 11.47 -21.41
CA THR A 26 36.30 12.16 -21.00
C THR A 26 36.13 13.68 -20.86
N GLY A 27 34.98 14.21 -21.24
CA GLY A 27 34.62 15.63 -21.13
C GLY A 27 33.62 16.06 -22.20
N CYS A 28 33.27 17.35 -22.20
CA CYS A 28 32.30 17.93 -23.15
C CYS A 28 32.73 17.88 -24.63
N GLY A 29 33.96 17.45 -24.92
CA GLY A 29 34.47 17.26 -26.28
C GLY A 29 34.39 15.81 -26.79
N ASP A 30 33.83 14.89 -26.02
CA ASP A 30 33.74 13.47 -26.39
C ASP A 30 32.76 13.28 -27.57
N PRO A 31 33.19 12.67 -28.70
CA PRO A 31 32.33 12.49 -29.86
C PRO A 31 31.19 11.49 -29.65
N SER A 32 31.23 10.70 -28.58
CA SER A 32 30.15 9.77 -28.22
C SER A 32 29.04 10.42 -27.38
N LEU A 33 29.26 11.64 -26.89
CA LEU A 33 28.30 12.42 -26.11
C LEU A 33 27.18 12.94 -27.02
N ASP A 34 25.93 12.55 -26.75
CA ASP A 34 24.79 13.12 -27.47
C ASP A 34 24.38 14.47 -26.89
N THR A 35 25.03 15.54 -27.35
CA THR A 35 24.66 16.92 -27.02
C THR A 35 23.62 17.49 -27.99
N THR A 36 22.96 16.67 -28.81
CA THR A 36 22.00 17.15 -29.81
C THR A 36 20.84 17.86 -29.11
N GLY A 37 20.60 19.12 -29.49
CA GLY A 37 19.53 19.94 -28.89
C GLY A 37 20.00 20.87 -27.76
N TYR A 38 21.28 20.82 -27.37
CA TYR A 38 21.89 21.74 -26.40
C TYR A 38 22.84 22.73 -27.07
N SER A 39 22.85 23.98 -26.61
CA SER A 39 23.68 25.05 -27.16
C SER A 39 25.05 25.16 -26.47
N SER A 40 25.20 24.55 -25.30
CA SER A 40 26.46 24.52 -24.55
C SER A 40 26.58 23.26 -23.71
N CYS A 41 27.82 22.93 -23.35
CA CYS A 41 28.15 21.85 -22.43
C CYS A 41 29.05 22.38 -21.30
N VAL A 42 28.78 21.99 -20.05
CA VAL A 42 29.48 22.45 -18.85
C VAL A 42 29.91 21.24 -18.03
N GLU A 43 31.21 21.13 -17.76
CA GLU A 43 31.77 20.11 -16.88
C GLU A 43 31.63 20.53 -15.41
N ILE A 44 31.24 19.60 -14.53
CA ILE A 44 31.14 19.81 -13.08
C ILE A 44 32.10 18.85 -12.36
N ARG A 45 32.79 19.35 -11.34
CA ARG A 45 33.69 18.59 -10.46
C ARG A 45 33.40 18.91 -8.99
N GLN A 46 33.86 18.07 -8.07
CA GLN A 46 33.78 18.35 -6.63
C GLN A 46 34.42 19.69 -6.25
N SER A 47 35.48 20.09 -6.96
CA SER A 47 36.14 21.38 -6.73
C SER A 47 35.22 22.58 -6.92
N ASP A 48 34.17 22.43 -7.74
CA ASP A 48 33.20 23.48 -8.03
C ASP A 48 32.18 23.63 -6.90
N CYS A 49 32.05 22.61 -6.04
CA CYS A 49 31.21 22.63 -4.84
C CYS A 49 31.92 23.29 -3.64
N ASN A 50 33.25 23.52 -3.71
CA ASN A 50 34.02 24.03 -2.58
C ASN A 50 33.59 25.45 -2.20
N GLY A 51 33.25 25.65 -0.92
CA GLY A 51 32.88 26.95 -0.37
C GLY A 51 31.37 27.23 -0.36
N LEU A 52 30.55 26.27 -0.77
CA LEU A 52 29.10 26.33 -0.65
C LEU A 52 28.65 25.33 0.42
N PRO A 53 28.32 25.79 1.65
CA PRO A 53 28.07 24.90 2.78
C PRO A 53 26.80 24.07 2.63
N ASP A 54 25.86 24.49 1.79
CA ASP A 54 24.52 23.88 1.70
C ASP A 54 24.23 23.18 0.36
N ARG A 55 25.01 23.46 -0.69
CA ARG A 55 24.82 22.84 -2.01
C ARG A 55 26.03 22.89 -2.91
N CYS A 56 26.12 22.01 -3.92
CA CYS A 56 27.18 22.10 -4.92
C CYS A 56 26.95 23.26 -5.91
N GLN A 57 25.84 23.28 -6.67
CA GLN A 57 25.62 24.31 -7.69
C GLN A 57 24.15 24.50 -8.04
N ILE A 58 23.79 25.71 -8.49
CA ILE A 58 22.53 25.99 -9.18
C ILE A 58 22.78 25.92 -10.69
N LEU A 59 22.14 24.96 -11.37
CA LEU A 59 22.20 24.78 -12.82
C LEU A 59 21.17 25.74 -13.45
N SER A 60 21.65 26.83 -14.03
CA SER A 60 20.81 27.98 -14.40
C SER A 60 20.90 28.41 -15.88
N SER A 61 21.84 27.85 -16.64
CA SER A 61 21.92 28.08 -18.09
C SER A 61 20.92 27.18 -18.82
N SER A 62 19.99 27.76 -19.57
CA SER A 62 19.04 26.99 -20.40
C SER A 62 19.72 26.34 -21.60
N ASN A 63 19.09 25.32 -22.18
CA ASN A 63 19.62 24.59 -23.34
C ASN A 63 21.06 24.12 -23.12
N THR A 64 21.36 23.65 -21.91
CA THR A 64 22.74 23.31 -21.50
C THR A 64 22.81 21.86 -21.06
N TYR A 65 23.88 21.21 -21.49
CA TYR A 65 24.25 19.87 -21.07
C TYR A 65 25.30 19.96 -19.96
N TYR A 66 24.99 19.50 -18.76
CA TYR A 66 25.94 19.43 -17.65
C TYR A 66 26.46 18.01 -17.52
N LEU A 67 27.78 17.87 -17.55
CA LEU A 67 28.48 16.59 -17.49
C LEU A 67 29.28 16.50 -16.20
N LEU A 68 28.99 15.49 -15.39
CA LEU A 68 29.76 15.26 -14.17
C LEU A 68 31.12 14.60 -14.49
N MET A 69 32.18 15.08 -13.84
CA MET A 69 33.57 14.66 -14.09
C MET A 69 34.28 14.09 -12.86
N SER A 70 33.58 14.00 -11.72
CA SER A 70 34.05 13.38 -10.48
C SER A 70 32.86 13.11 -9.56
N ASP A 71 33.02 12.23 -8.58
CA ASP A 71 32.04 12.10 -7.49
C ASP A 71 31.79 13.46 -6.80
N ILE A 72 30.56 13.68 -6.37
CA ILE A 72 30.11 14.85 -5.62
C ILE A 72 29.73 14.43 -4.21
N ASP A 73 30.33 15.07 -3.23
CA ASP A 73 30.04 14.87 -1.80
C ASP A 73 29.64 16.21 -1.19
N VAL A 74 28.39 16.30 -0.75
CA VAL A 74 27.81 17.50 -0.17
C VAL A 74 27.10 17.18 1.15
N PRO A 75 27.19 18.08 2.15
CA PRO A 75 26.58 17.85 3.45
C PRO A 75 25.05 17.87 3.41
N ARG A 76 24.45 18.47 2.37
CA ARG A 76 23.01 18.71 2.24
C ARG A 76 22.51 18.40 0.82
N ARG A 77 22.24 19.40 -0.03
CA ARG A 77 21.74 19.24 -1.41
C ARG A 77 22.89 19.20 -2.43
N ALA A 78 22.79 18.48 -3.53
CA ALA A 78 23.80 18.57 -4.60
C ALA A 78 23.45 19.69 -5.59
N PHE A 79 22.33 19.55 -6.30
CA PHE A 79 22.00 20.43 -7.43
C PHE A 79 20.58 21.00 -7.37
N ASP A 80 20.44 22.24 -7.82
CA ASP A 80 19.16 22.88 -8.13
C ASP A 80 19.07 23.19 -9.64
N ILE A 81 18.19 22.53 -10.37
CA ILE A 81 17.91 22.78 -11.79
C ILE A 81 16.83 23.86 -11.90
N SER A 82 17.27 25.06 -12.30
CA SER A 82 16.46 26.29 -12.22
C SER A 82 16.09 26.89 -13.59
N ASN A 83 16.49 26.25 -14.69
CA ASN A 83 16.14 26.71 -16.04
C ASN A 83 15.78 25.53 -16.97
N ASN A 84 15.08 25.83 -18.06
CA ASN A 84 14.50 24.83 -18.95
C ASN A 84 15.52 24.19 -19.91
N ASN A 85 15.18 23.00 -20.40
CA ASN A 85 15.99 22.22 -21.34
C ASN A 85 17.42 22.03 -20.84
N ILE A 86 17.53 21.46 -19.63
CA ILE A 86 18.81 21.11 -19.01
C ILE A 86 18.93 19.59 -18.97
N ALA A 87 20.05 19.07 -19.49
CA ALA A 87 20.48 17.70 -19.24
C ALA A 87 21.55 17.69 -18.16
N LEU A 88 21.42 16.84 -17.16
CA LEU A 88 22.44 16.53 -16.17
C LEU A 88 22.80 15.04 -16.32
N ASP A 89 23.92 14.79 -16.98
CA ASP A 89 24.52 13.47 -17.10
C ASP A 89 25.52 13.26 -15.96
N LEU A 90 25.27 12.24 -15.14
CA LEU A 90 26.12 11.92 -13.99
C LEU A 90 27.38 11.14 -14.38
N ASN A 91 27.49 10.69 -15.63
CA ASN A 91 28.67 10.07 -16.23
C ASN A 91 29.23 8.92 -15.39
N GLU A 92 28.34 8.06 -14.89
CA GLU A 92 28.60 6.98 -13.94
C GLU A 92 29.12 7.40 -12.54
N TYR A 93 29.36 8.69 -12.29
CA TYR A 93 29.83 9.16 -10.98
C TYR A 93 28.73 9.12 -9.92
N ILE A 94 29.17 9.29 -8.67
CA ILE A 94 28.32 9.21 -7.49
C ILE A 94 28.05 10.61 -6.94
N ILE A 95 26.78 10.92 -6.70
CA ILE A 95 26.35 12.03 -5.86
C ILE A 95 26.00 11.47 -4.48
N THR A 96 26.74 11.89 -3.45
CA THR A 96 26.39 11.65 -2.04
C THR A 96 25.85 12.94 -1.44
N TYR A 97 24.55 12.96 -1.13
CA TYR A 97 23.87 14.09 -0.50
C TYR A 97 23.61 13.78 0.98
N GLU A 98 23.31 14.77 1.83
CA GLU A 98 23.22 14.57 3.29
C GLU A 98 24.46 13.91 3.95
N ASN A 99 25.67 14.17 3.45
CA ASN A 99 26.87 13.53 4.02
C ASN A 99 27.48 14.26 5.24
N SER A 100 26.69 15.12 5.89
CA SER A 100 27.05 15.69 7.19
C SER A 100 27.18 14.62 8.28
N VAL A 101 27.82 14.94 9.40
CA VAL A 101 27.91 14.02 10.56
C VAL A 101 26.52 13.58 11.01
N GLU A 102 26.36 12.28 11.31
CA GLU A 102 25.11 11.76 11.85
C GLU A 102 24.82 12.40 13.21
N VAL A 103 23.58 12.86 13.40
CA VAL A 103 23.11 13.32 14.70
C VAL A 103 22.83 12.10 15.56
N ILE A 104 23.53 12.00 16.69
CA ILE A 104 23.37 10.93 17.67
C ILE A 104 22.81 11.57 18.94
N VAL A 105 21.59 11.19 19.30
CA VAL A 105 21.02 11.44 20.62
C VAL A 105 21.39 10.25 21.52
N PRO A 106 22.06 10.44 22.68
CA PRO A 106 22.49 9.35 23.54
C PRO A 106 21.32 8.50 24.06
N ASN A 107 21.38 7.17 23.88
CA ASN A 107 20.34 6.20 24.29
C ASN A 107 18.92 6.67 23.91
N HIS A 108 18.77 7.17 22.67
CA HIS A 108 17.57 7.85 22.21
C HIS A 108 16.31 6.99 22.19
N ASN A 109 16.45 5.67 22.10
CA ASN A 109 15.35 4.71 22.16
C ASN A 109 15.29 3.98 23.52
N PHE A 110 16.08 4.47 24.48
CA PHE A 110 16.23 3.93 25.83
C PHE A 110 16.57 2.43 25.92
N GLU A 111 16.95 1.82 24.79
CA GLU A 111 16.91 0.40 24.46
C GLU A 111 17.89 -0.45 25.25
N THR A 112 18.91 0.20 25.80
CA THR A 112 19.98 -0.43 26.57
C THR A 112 19.67 -0.49 28.07
N GLY A 113 18.61 0.20 28.52
CA GLY A 113 18.37 0.43 29.94
C GLY A 113 19.33 1.44 30.58
N ASP A 114 20.32 1.95 29.84
CA ASP A 114 21.36 2.85 30.35
C ASP A 114 20.91 4.31 30.36
N PHE A 115 20.48 4.77 31.53
CA PHE A 115 20.01 6.15 31.73
C PHE A 115 21.11 7.14 32.09
N SER A 116 22.39 6.76 32.05
CA SER A 116 23.50 7.59 32.56
C SER A 116 23.73 8.89 31.79
N ASN A 117 23.39 8.94 30.49
CA ASN A 117 23.49 10.13 29.65
C ASN A 117 22.25 11.03 29.73
N TRP A 118 21.38 10.79 30.72
CA TRP A 118 20.18 11.56 31.00
C TRP A 118 20.18 11.96 32.48
N ASP A 119 20.23 13.27 32.75
CA ASP A 119 20.08 13.82 34.09
C ASP A 119 18.61 13.77 34.50
N SER A 120 18.28 12.83 35.36
CA SER A 120 16.94 12.65 35.92
C SER A 120 16.75 13.26 37.30
N SER A 121 17.72 14.05 37.80
CA SER A 121 17.65 14.65 39.14
C SER A 121 16.47 15.63 39.28
N GLY A 122 15.97 16.16 38.17
CA GLY A 122 14.78 17.00 38.09
C GLY A 122 13.45 16.24 37.97
N ALA A 123 13.45 14.91 37.91
CA ALA A 123 12.25 14.08 37.77
C ALA A 123 12.30 12.85 38.70
N SER A 124 11.84 13.01 39.94
CA SER A 124 11.82 11.92 40.91
C SER A 124 10.89 10.77 40.53
N SER A 125 9.94 10.99 39.62
CA SER A 125 9.05 9.95 39.09
C SER A 125 9.63 9.20 37.90
N ALA A 126 10.72 9.69 37.29
CA ALA A 126 11.31 9.10 36.10
C ALA A 126 12.22 7.92 36.45
N SER A 127 12.06 6.83 35.71
CA SER A 127 12.90 5.64 35.78
C SER A 127 12.95 4.96 34.41
N VAL A 128 13.95 4.12 34.16
CA VAL A 128 13.93 3.24 32.98
C VAL A 128 13.35 1.90 33.39
N THR A 129 12.40 1.39 32.62
CA THR A 129 11.77 0.10 32.89
C THR A 129 11.73 -0.76 31.65
N SER A 130 11.89 -2.07 31.83
CA SER A 130 11.64 -3.07 30.80
C SER A 130 10.19 -3.55 30.76
N SER A 131 9.39 -3.16 31.75
CA SER A 131 7.98 -3.53 31.82
C SER A 131 7.15 -2.51 31.04
N PHE A 132 7.17 -2.66 29.71
CA PHE A 132 6.10 -2.26 28.81
C PHE A 132 4.75 -2.74 29.36
N PRO A 133 3.82 -1.98 29.98
CA PRO A 133 2.48 -2.53 30.22
C PRO A 133 1.79 -2.51 28.86
N ALA A 134 2.19 -3.42 27.97
CA ALA A 134 1.66 -3.49 26.62
C ALA A 134 0.14 -3.62 26.77
N PRO A 135 -0.65 -2.64 26.33
CA PRO A 135 -2.09 -2.78 26.29
C PRO A 135 -2.38 -3.97 25.37
N ARG A 136 -2.69 -5.14 25.95
CA ARG A 136 -2.97 -6.44 25.29
C ARG A 136 -2.70 -6.47 23.77
N GLY A 137 -1.45 -6.58 23.33
CA GLY A 137 -1.10 -6.84 21.91
C GLY A 137 -0.64 -5.65 21.08
N HIS A 138 0.13 -4.71 21.65
CA HIS A 138 0.92 -3.73 20.91
C HIS A 138 2.36 -4.27 20.77
N TRP A 139 2.82 -4.44 19.52
CA TRP A 139 4.11 -5.09 19.16
C TRP A 139 5.31 -4.13 19.15
N HIS A 140 5.16 -2.91 19.66
CA HIS A 140 6.15 -1.83 19.50
C HIS A 140 7.51 -2.06 20.19
N ILE A 141 7.64 -3.07 21.05
CA ILE A 141 8.88 -3.32 21.81
C ILE A 141 9.95 -4.01 20.94
N ASP A 142 9.56 -4.78 19.92
CA ASP A 142 10.51 -5.66 19.22
C ASP A 142 11.41 -4.92 18.22
N GLU A 143 11.06 -3.70 17.79
CA GLU A 143 11.85 -2.92 16.83
C GLU A 143 12.71 -1.79 17.42
N ILE A 144 12.44 -1.41 18.68
CA ILE A 144 12.99 -0.16 19.25
C ILE A 144 13.79 -0.42 20.53
N GLY A 145 13.56 -1.52 21.25
CA GLY A 145 14.35 -1.89 22.42
C GLY A 145 13.53 -2.49 23.56
N ASN A 146 14.20 -3.13 24.52
CA ASN A 146 13.51 -3.77 25.66
C ASN A 146 13.13 -2.81 26.79
N TYR A 147 13.34 -1.50 26.64
CA TYR A 147 13.32 -0.53 27.73
C TYR A 147 12.74 0.81 27.27
N VAL A 148 12.03 1.48 28.18
CA VAL A 148 11.40 2.79 27.98
C VAL A 148 11.62 3.67 29.20
N VAL A 149 11.51 4.99 29.05
CA VAL A 149 11.45 5.90 30.21
C VAL A 149 10.04 5.93 30.75
N HIS A 150 9.88 5.55 32.01
CA HIS A 150 8.62 5.56 32.75
C HIS A 150 8.61 6.67 33.79
N PHE A 151 7.65 7.60 33.65
CA PHE A 151 7.26 8.57 34.66
C PHE A 151 6.05 8.02 35.44
N ASN A 152 6.23 7.72 36.72
CA ASN A 152 5.17 7.23 37.59
C ASN A 152 4.47 8.38 38.34
N ASN A 153 3.28 8.78 37.89
CA ASN A 153 2.52 9.91 38.44
C ASN A 153 3.35 11.20 38.56
N PRO A 154 3.96 11.68 37.45
CA PRO A 154 4.86 12.83 37.50
C PRO A 154 4.16 14.10 38.00
N SER A 155 4.86 14.85 38.86
CA SER A 155 4.44 16.19 39.27
C SER A 155 4.67 17.19 38.14
N ALA A 156 4.01 18.36 38.20
CA ALA A 156 4.22 19.44 37.24
C ALA A 156 5.66 19.95 37.30
N GLY A 157 6.30 20.05 36.13
CA GLY A 157 7.65 20.59 35.98
C GLY A 157 8.78 19.59 36.18
N GLU A 158 8.47 18.30 36.42
CA GLU A 158 9.49 17.26 36.42
C GLU A 158 10.15 17.16 35.04
N GLN A 159 11.46 17.02 35.01
CA GLN A 159 12.20 16.93 33.76
C GLN A 159 13.42 16.01 33.83
N ILE A 160 13.70 15.36 32.71
CA ILE A 160 14.97 14.68 32.45
C ILE A 160 15.68 15.39 31.30
N ILE A 161 17.02 15.44 31.35
CA ILE A 161 17.82 16.23 30.41
C ILE A 161 18.94 15.38 29.84
N SER A 162 19.01 15.22 28.52
CA SER A 162 20.09 14.48 27.86
C SER A 162 21.45 15.17 28.05
N ASP A 163 22.53 14.46 27.77
CA ASP A 163 23.82 15.08 27.51
C ASP A 163 23.77 16.01 26.28
N PRO A 164 24.71 16.96 26.16
CA PRO A 164 24.76 17.86 25.01
C PRO A 164 24.94 17.11 23.68
N ILE A 165 24.19 17.52 22.66
CA ILE A 165 24.22 16.93 21.30
C ILE A 165 24.88 17.88 20.30
N ASN A 166 25.72 17.34 19.42
CA ASN A 166 26.42 18.16 18.42
C ASN A 166 25.50 18.42 17.21
N LEU A 167 25.00 19.64 17.05
CA LEU A 167 24.20 20.07 15.90
C LEU A 167 24.89 21.24 15.16
N GLU A 168 24.69 21.30 13.83
CA GLU A 168 25.21 22.36 12.97
C GLU A 168 24.36 23.62 13.09
N LEU A 169 25.00 24.77 13.32
CA LEU A 169 24.30 26.06 13.41
C LEU A 169 23.65 26.44 12.08
N GLY A 170 22.44 26.98 12.13
CA GLY A 170 21.67 27.45 10.97
C GLY A 170 21.03 26.33 10.15
N ARG A 171 21.22 25.06 10.51
CA ARG A 171 20.59 23.94 9.82
C ARG A 171 19.22 23.60 10.44
N PRO A 172 18.20 23.33 9.60
CA PRO A 172 16.93 22.82 10.08
C PRO A 172 17.05 21.33 10.47
N TYR A 173 16.56 21.01 11.66
CA TYR A 173 16.45 19.66 12.17
C TYR A 173 14.98 19.33 12.45
N THR A 174 14.68 18.05 12.44
CA THR A 174 13.43 17.49 12.92
C THR A 174 13.70 16.78 14.24
N ILE A 175 12.94 17.13 15.27
CA ILE A 175 12.83 16.32 16.48
C ILE A 175 11.54 15.51 16.41
N SER A 176 11.62 14.25 16.77
CA SER A 176 10.46 13.41 17.01
C SER A 176 10.56 12.65 18.32
N PHE A 177 9.41 12.41 18.96
CA PHE A 177 9.36 11.58 20.15
C PHE A 177 8.01 10.87 20.26
N MET A 178 8.02 9.68 20.83
CA MET A 178 6.82 8.88 21.09
C MET A 178 6.54 8.78 22.58
N VAL A 179 5.27 9.04 22.94
CA VAL A 179 4.78 8.98 24.32
C VAL A 179 3.57 8.06 24.39
N HIS A 180 3.59 7.11 25.31
CA HIS A 180 2.45 6.28 25.66
C HIS A 180 1.91 6.67 27.04
N VAL A 181 0.60 6.87 27.17
CA VAL A 181 -0.02 7.26 28.43
C VAL A 181 -1.07 6.25 28.85
N ASN A 182 -0.94 5.73 30.07
CA ASN A 182 -1.77 4.63 30.55
C ASN A 182 -3.03 5.04 31.33
N ASN A 183 -3.27 6.34 31.57
CA ASN A 183 -4.41 6.86 32.35
C ASN A 183 -4.82 8.32 32.00
N TYR A 184 -5.91 8.79 32.61
CA TYR A 184 -6.57 10.09 32.42
C TYR A 184 -5.60 11.29 32.37
N LEU A 185 -5.55 12.00 31.24
CA LEU A 185 -4.89 13.29 31.10
C LEU A 185 -5.89 14.43 31.30
N ASP A 186 -5.88 15.06 32.47
CA ASP A 186 -6.49 16.39 32.62
C ASP A 186 -5.48 17.43 32.10
N GLY A 187 -5.63 17.85 30.84
CA GLY A 187 -4.84 18.95 30.25
C GLY A 187 -3.38 18.63 29.88
N ARG A 188 -2.62 19.70 29.58
CA ARG A 188 -1.27 19.73 28.97
C ARG A 188 -0.20 19.08 29.85
N ASN A 189 0.38 17.96 29.43
CA ASN A 189 1.02 17.08 30.41
C ASN A 189 2.47 16.66 30.12
N ILE A 190 2.88 16.27 28.90
CA ILE A 190 4.30 16.02 28.57
C ILE A 190 4.75 16.82 27.34
N VAL A 191 6.00 17.27 27.40
CA VAL A 191 6.69 18.10 26.42
C VAL A 191 8.10 17.57 26.21
N ALA A 192 8.57 17.51 24.96
CA ALA A 192 10.00 17.55 24.68
C ALA A 192 10.39 19.00 24.38
N THR A 193 11.54 19.48 24.82
CA THR A 193 12.12 20.78 24.44
C THR A 193 13.61 20.62 24.21
N LEU A 194 14.24 21.64 23.63
CA LEU A 194 15.69 21.80 23.73
C LEU A 194 16.03 22.86 24.78
N ASP A 195 17.08 22.60 25.55
CA ASP A 195 17.65 23.52 26.56
C ASP A 195 18.40 24.69 25.92
N THR A 196 17.74 25.43 25.01
CA THR A 196 18.35 26.61 24.38
C THR A 196 17.36 27.77 24.27
N PRO A 197 17.70 28.96 24.77
CA PRO A 197 16.81 30.13 24.77
C PRO A 197 16.57 30.77 23.38
N LEU A 198 17.20 30.26 22.30
CA LEU A 198 17.18 30.86 20.96
C LEU A 198 16.91 29.81 19.85
N VAL A 199 15.73 29.20 19.84
CA VAL A 199 15.23 28.48 18.66
C VAL A 199 14.43 29.46 17.81
N ASP A 200 15.01 29.98 16.73
CA ASP A 200 14.28 30.80 15.76
C ASP A 200 13.48 29.91 14.79
N GLY A 201 12.25 30.33 14.46
CA GLY A 201 11.53 29.80 13.32
C GLY A 201 10.90 28.41 13.49
N LEU A 202 10.17 28.20 14.60
CA LEU A 202 9.30 27.03 14.74
C LEU A 202 8.25 27.02 13.63
N SER A 203 8.28 25.98 12.80
CA SER A 203 7.30 25.76 11.74
C SER A 203 7.04 24.27 11.58
N GLY A 204 5.86 23.92 11.05
CA GLY A 204 5.56 22.53 10.68
C GLY A 204 5.50 21.53 11.84
N CYS A 205 5.29 21.96 13.09
CA CYS A 205 4.98 21.01 14.16
C CYS A 205 3.67 20.28 13.83
N ALA A 206 3.74 18.95 13.82
CA ALA A 206 2.60 18.07 13.57
C ALA A 206 2.59 16.97 14.64
N GLY A 207 1.51 16.91 15.41
CA GLY A 207 1.23 15.81 16.34
C GLY A 207 0.11 14.94 15.79
N THR A 208 0.31 13.62 15.82
CA THR A 208 -0.72 12.63 15.50
C THR A 208 -1.00 11.88 16.78
N VAL A 209 -2.27 11.67 17.07
CA VAL A 209 -2.71 10.96 18.25
C VAL A 209 -3.44 9.71 17.83
N GLU A 210 -2.93 8.56 18.25
CA GLU A 210 -3.55 7.27 18.01
C GLU A 210 -4.25 6.80 19.28
N GLY A 211 -5.58 6.79 19.22
CA GLY A 211 -6.46 6.40 20.32
C GLY A 211 -7.93 6.63 19.97
N SER A 212 -8.82 5.84 20.56
CA SER A 212 -10.26 5.92 20.32
C SER A 212 -10.83 7.29 20.75
N ASN A 213 -11.23 8.11 19.78
CA ASN A 213 -12.01 9.36 19.88
C ASN A 213 -11.39 10.54 20.67
N GLY A 214 -11.02 11.62 19.95
CA GLY A 214 -11.21 12.99 20.47
C GLY A 214 -9.98 13.78 20.95
N PHE A 215 -8.78 13.55 20.41
CA PHE A 215 -7.64 14.43 20.66
C PHE A 215 -7.60 15.61 19.67
N SER A 216 -7.31 16.79 20.19
CA SER A 216 -6.89 17.95 19.40
C SER A 216 -5.47 18.31 19.85
N ALA A 217 -4.47 18.13 18.98
CA ALA A 217 -3.13 18.64 19.26
C ALA A 217 -3.19 20.17 19.41
N TYR A 218 -2.90 20.68 20.61
CA TYR A 218 -2.79 22.11 20.86
C TYR A 218 -1.34 22.54 20.72
N TYR A 219 -1.06 23.37 19.72
CA TYR A 219 0.24 24.02 19.56
C TYR A 219 0.29 25.22 20.51
N PRO A 220 1.19 25.26 21.52
CA PRO A 220 1.38 26.48 22.28
C PRO A 220 1.81 27.60 21.34
N GLU A 221 1.15 28.76 21.42
CA GLU A 221 1.62 29.98 20.78
C GLU A 221 3.07 30.23 21.22
N ALA A 222 3.93 30.62 20.26
CA ALA A 222 5.35 30.84 20.46
C ALA A 222 5.62 31.92 21.53
N GLY A 223 5.60 31.53 22.80
CA GLY A 223 6.20 32.25 23.91
C GLY A 223 7.68 31.89 24.02
N ALA A 224 8.49 32.84 24.47
CA ALA A 224 9.96 32.89 24.44
C ALA A 224 10.73 31.77 25.18
N GLY A 225 10.44 30.48 24.92
CA GLY A 225 11.08 29.36 25.61
C GLY A 225 10.94 27.99 24.97
N GLY A 226 10.65 27.87 23.67
CA GLY A 226 10.80 26.60 22.92
C GLY A 226 10.06 25.39 23.49
N VAL A 227 8.86 25.57 24.04
CA VAL A 227 8.07 24.49 24.68
C VAL A 227 7.25 23.71 23.64
N TRP A 228 7.48 22.40 23.46
CA TRP A 228 6.76 21.52 22.50
C TRP A 228 5.89 20.48 23.22
N GLY A 229 4.55 20.59 23.18
CA GLY A 229 3.70 19.78 24.07
C GLY A 229 2.45 19.17 23.47
N ALA A 230 2.09 18.02 24.01
CA ALA A 230 0.78 17.41 23.90
C ALA A 230 -0.23 18.11 24.81
N ALA A 231 -1.40 18.48 24.28
CA ALA A 231 -2.57 18.77 25.10
C ALA A 231 -3.70 17.80 24.74
N GLY A 232 -4.18 17.04 25.72
CA GLY A 232 -5.47 16.37 25.62
C GLY A 232 -6.58 17.33 26.05
N GLY A 233 -7.69 17.34 25.32
CA GLY A 233 -8.97 17.81 25.86
C GLY A 233 -9.49 16.81 26.89
N GLU A 234 -10.32 17.27 27.82
CA GLU A 234 -10.92 16.46 28.89
C GLU A 234 -11.69 15.24 28.33
N ARG A 235 -11.07 14.05 28.25
CA ARG A 235 -11.74 12.73 28.19
C ARG A 235 -10.77 11.54 28.25
N TYR A 236 -11.25 10.44 28.83
CA TYR A 236 -10.58 9.15 29.00
C TYR A 236 -10.03 8.57 27.68
N VAL A 237 -8.70 8.42 27.55
CA VAL A 237 -8.10 7.62 26.46
C VAL A 237 -6.74 7.04 26.90
N GLN A 238 -6.53 5.74 26.70
CA GLN A 238 -5.19 5.12 26.58
C GLN A 238 -4.75 5.28 25.13
N GLY A 239 -3.55 5.81 24.88
CA GLY A 239 -3.12 6.08 23.51
C GLY A 239 -1.63 6.36 23.38
N GLU A 240 -1.20 6.33 22.13
CA GLU A 240 0.15 6.65 21.69
C GLU A 240 0.12 8.02 21.02
N LEU A 241 1.11 8.84 21.38
CA LEU A 241 1.28 10.19 20.88
C LEU A 241 2.63 10.26 20.20
N TYR A 242 2.63 10.53 18.91
CA TYR A 242 3.85 10.80 18.16
C TYR A 242 3.88 12.29 17.78
N TYR A 243 4.99 12.95 18.13
CA TYR A 243 5.22 14.36 17.83
C TYR A 243 6.38 14.52 16.86
N ARG A 244 6.24 15.48 15.94
CA ARG A 244 7.31 15.92 15.05
C ARG A 244 7.33 17.43 14.97
N CYS A 245 8.50 18.04 15.07
CA CYS A 245 8.68 19.48 14.91
C CYS A 245 9.96 19.79 14.13
N VAL A 246 9.89 20.78 13.24
CA VAL A 246 11.06 21.33 12.56
C VAL A 246 11.55 22.57 13.30
N PHE A 247 12.85 22.63 13.56
CA PHE A 247 13.49 23.73 14.27
C PHE A 247 14.85 24.05 13.64
N THR A 248 15.33 25.29 13.79
CA THR A 248 16.68 25.68 13.38
C THR A 248 17.55 25.91 14.61
N VAL A 249 18.76 25.37 14.59
CA VAL A 249 19.70 25.46 15.71
C VAL A 249 20.50 26.76 15.61
N ASN A 250 20.44 27.61 16.64
CA ASN A 250 21.24 28.84 16.69
C ASN A 250 22.35 28.80 17.75
N GLU A 251 22.41 27.75 18.57
CA GLU A 251 23.43 27.55 19.60
C GLU A 251 24.03 26.15 19.51
N ALA A 252 25.34 26.05 19.75
CA ALA A 252 26.03 24.76 19.71
C ALA A 252 25.71 23.95 20.96
N ASN A 253 25.73 22.62 20.82
CA ASN A 253 25.58 21.68 21.92
C ASN A 253 24.25 21.80 22.70
N PRO A 254 23.07 21.88 22.05
CA PRO A 254 21.81 21.87 22.78
C PRO A 254 21.64 20.56 23.56
N ARG A 255 20.75 20.56 24.55
CA ARG A 255 20.36 19.34 25.30
C ARG A 255 18.88 19.07 25.06
N VAL A 256 18.49 17.82 24.98
CA VAL A 256 17.09 17.42 24.91
C VAL A 256 16.54 17.39 26.33
N ILE A 257 15.44 18.10 26.57
CA ILE A 257 14.70 18.07 27.82
C ILE A 257 13.38 17.36 27.56
N LEU A 258 13.07 16.31 28.31
CA LEU A 258 11.71 15.79 28.41
C LEU A 258 11.13 16.30 29.72
N ARG A 259 10.03 17.05 29.66
CA ARG A 259 9.46 17.76 30.80
C ARG A 259 7.95 17.57 30.89
N THR A 260 7.44 17.45 32.10
CA THR A 260 6.01 17.53 32.36
C THR A 260 5.57 18.99 32.56
N ILE A 261 4.50 19.43 31.88
CA ILE A 261 3.93 20.77 32.12
C ILE A 261 3.01 20.75 33.33
N GLY A 262 2.13 19.74 33.39
CA GLY A 262 1.14 19.53 34.44
C GLY A 262 1.47 18.31 35.28
N ALA A 263 0.80 18.18 36.42
CA ALA A 263 0.83 16.95 37.19
C ALA A 263 -0.04 15.91 36.46
N ILE A 264 0.47 14.69 36.30
CA ILE A 264 -0.23 13.63 35.58
C ILE A 264 -0.64 12.57 36.58
N SER A 265 -1.94 12.28 36.64
CA SER A 265 -2.47 11.15 37.41
C SER A 265 -2.39 9.89 36.54
N GLY A 266 -1.22 9.27 36.48
CA GLY A 266 -0.99 8.08 35.67
C GLY A 266 0.47 7.80 35.37
N ASP A 267 0.70 6.67 34.72
CA ASP A 267 2.00 6.33 34.17
C ASP A 267 2.14 6.90 32.76
N VAL A 268 3.31 7.47 32.48
CA VAL A 268 3.70 7.89 31.14
C VAL A 268 4.99 7.21 30.74
N TYR A 269 5.03 6.72 29.51
CA TYR A 269 6.17 6.04 28.93
C TYR A 269 6.66 6.85 27.74
N VAL A 270 7.96 7.14 27.68
CA VAL A 270 8.61 7.74 26.52
C VAL A 270 9.49 6.67 25.90
N ASP A 271 9.22 6.36 24.64
CA ASP A 271 9.84 5.24 23.95
C ASP A 271 11.08 5.68 23.17
N SER A 272 10.96 6.75 22.38
CA SER A 272 12.05 7.27 21.57
C SER A 272 12.07 8.79 21.54
N VAL A 273 13.28 9.36 21.40
CA VAL A 273 13.52 10.78 21.11
C VAL A 273 14.60 10.93 20.05
N GLU A 274 14.20 11.13 18.81
CA GLU A 274 15.11 11.24 17.68
C GLU A 274 15.29 12.69 17.26
N ILE A 275 16.52 13.05 16.90
CA ILE A 275 16.82 14.28 16.17
C ILE A 275 17.57 13.90 14.91
N LYS A 276 17.02 14.29 13.76
CA LYS A 276 17.65 14.10 12.45
C LYS A 276 17.55 15.40 11.65
N PRO A 277 18.38 15.61 10.60
CA PRO A 277 18.15 16.70 9.67
C PRO A 277 16.71 16.72 9.16
N ALA A 278 16.16 17.91 8.91
CA ALA A 278 14.89 18.05 8.21
C ALA A 278 15.02 17.63 6.74
N GLU A 279 13.94 17.72 5.96
CA GLU A 279 13.92 17.34 4.54
C GLU A 279 15.09 17.96 3.75
N GLU A 280 15.99 17.11 3.26
CA GLU A 280 17.01 17.50 2.28
C GLU A 280 16.83 16.70 0.98
N ILE A 281 17.22 17.32 -0.13
CA ILE A 281 16.97 16.80 -1.47
C ILE A 281 18.31 16.71 -2.18
N GLY A 282 18.66 15.56 -2.74
CA GLY A 282 19.87 15.38 -3.53
C GLY A 282 19.88 16.29 -4.76
N ILE A 283 18.90 16.11 -5.64
CA ILE A 283 18.71 16.97 -6.82
C ILE A 283 17.27 17.46 -6.86
N TYR A 284 17.10 18.78 -6.95
CA TYR A 284 15.81 19.43 -7.10
C TYR A 284 15.68 20.05 -8.48
N SER A 285 14.53 19.88 -9.13
CA SER A 285 14.20 20.55 -10.39
C SER A 285 12.77 21.07 -10.37
N SER A 286 12.58 22.34 -10.71
CA SER A 286 11.27 22.92 -11.03
C SER A 286 11.12 23.30 -12.51
N SER A 287 12.09 22.88 -13.33
CA SER A 287 12.26 23.34 -14.70
C SER A 287 11.65 22.39 -15.71
N ALA A 288 11.14 22.93 -16.83
CA ALA A 288 10.64 22.10 -17.93
C ALA A 288 11.78 21.47 -18.73
N ASP A 289 11.51 20.31 -19.33
CA ASP A 289 12.45 19.58 -20.20
C ASP A 289 13.78 19.26 -19.48
N ALA A 290 13.72 18.99 -18.17
CA ALA A 290 14.89 18.58 -17.39
C ALA A 290 15.17 17.08 -17.61
N ARG A 291 16.44 16.71 -17.79
CA ARG A 291 16.88 15.32 -17.91
C ARG A 291 17.95 15.02 -16.87
N VAL A 292 17.82 13.93 -16.11
CA VAL A 292 18.82 13.49 -15.11
C VAL A 292 19.08 12.01 -15.32
N PHE A 293 20.32 11.63 -15.61
CA PHE A 293 20.61 10.25 -16.02
C PHE A 293 22.06 9.79 -15.84
N ASN A 294 22.28 8.49 -16.04
CA ASN A 294 23.58 7.82 -16.15
C ASN A 294 24.50 8.00 -14.92
N GLY A 295 24.09 7.48 -13.76
CA GLY A 295 24.97 7.46 -12.58
C GLY A 295 24.27 7.13 -11.27
N ASN A 296 24.89 7.54 -10.15
CA ASN A 296 24.48 7.09 -8.83
C ASN A 296 24.09 8.28 -7.92
N ILE A 297 22.99 8.14 -7.16
CA ILE A 297 22.55 9.13 -6.16
C ILE A 297 22.30 8.42 -4.84
N PHE A 298 23.18 8.66 -3.87
CA PHE A 298 23.13 8.01 -2.56
C PHE A 298 22.87 9.02 -1.45
N GLN A 299 21.95 8.67 -0.55
CA GLN A 299 21.82 9.37 0.72
C GLN A 299 23.00 9.04 1.63
N GLY A 300 23.62 10.07 2.15
CA GLY A 300 24.74 10.02 3.07
C GLY A 300 24.34 9.62 4.48
N LYS A 301 25.29 9.75 5.40
CA LYS A 301 25.17 9.23 6.77
C LYS A 301 24.18 10.00 7.66
N ALA A 302 23.77 11.22 7.29
CA ALA A 302 22.92 12.02 8.17
C ALA A 302 21.49 11.49 8.25
N LYS A 303 21.01 10.83 7.19
CA LYS A 303 19.73 10.11 7.15
C LYS A 303 18.58 10.98 7.68
N GLY A 304 18.41 12.16 7.07
CA GLY A 304 17.37 13.11 7.39
C GLY A 304 15.97 12.54 7.24
N TYR A 305 15.03 13.11 8.00
CA TYR A 305 13.61 12.83 7.84
C TYR A 305 13.14 13.34 6.49
N TYR A 306 12.28 12.58 5.80
CA TYR A 306 11.66 13.04 4.55
C TYR A 306 12.66 13.39 3.44
N ALA A 307 13.91 12.92 3.55
CA ALA A 307 14.92 13.17 2.55
C ALA A 307 14.49 12.61 1.18
N LYS A 308 14.99 13.20 0.09
CA LYS A 308 14.68 12.75 -1.27
C LYS A 308 15.96 12.65 -2.08
N ALA A 309 16.16 11.58 -2.85
CA ALA A 309 17.27 11.59 -3.81
C ALA A 309 16.99 12.58 -4.94
N LEU A 310 15.75 12.58 -5.44
CA LEU A 310 15.31 13.43 -6.54
C LEU A 310 13.91 14.03 -6.28
N ASP A 311 13.74 15.32 -6.56
CA ASP A 311 12.42 15.97 -6.58
C ASP A 311 12.25 16.84 -7.84
N VAL A 312 11.44 16.36 -8.80
CA VAL A 312 11.19 17.00 -10.09
C VAL A 312 9.75 17.48 -10.18
N ARG A 313 9.54 18.80 -10.28
CA ARG A 313 8.22 19.46 -10.36
C ARG A 313 7.93 20.11 -11.72
N GLY A 314 8.87 20.00 -12.65
CA GLY A 314 8.78 20.53 -14.01
C GLY A 314 7.76 19.79 -14.88
N THR A 315 7.80 20.02 -16.19
CA THR A 315 7.04 19.25 -17.18
C THR A 315 7.98 18.67 -18.22
N ASN A 316 7.55 17.63 -18.95
CA ASN A 316 8.35 16.98 -20.01
C ASN A 316 9.74 16.54 -19.53
N SER A 317 9.88 16.14 -18.27
CA SER A 317 11.18 15.77 -17.72
C SER A 317 11.40 14.26 -17.82
N GLU A 318 12.66 13.85 -17.94
CA GLU A 318 13.07 12.47 -18.16
C GLU A 318 14.12 12.08 -17.11
N VAL A 319 13.95 10.94 -16.45
CA VAL A 319 14.86 10.44 -15.41
C VAL A 319 15.12 8.97 -15.65
N PHE A 320 16.37 8.63 -15.98
CA PHE A 320 16.68 7.28 -16.43
C PHE A 320 18.12 6.84 -16.17
N ASP A 321 18.36 5.53 -16.18
CA ASP A 321 19.70 4.95 -16.02
C ASP A 321 20.40 5.45 -14.73
N LEU A 322 19.63 5.54 -13.65
CA LEU A 322 20.14 5.91 -12.33
C LEU A 322 20.13 4.73 -11.37
N ASN A 323 21.13 4.67 -10.51
CA ASN A 323 21.11 3.88 -9.28
C ASN A 323 20.88 4.82 -8.08
N VAL A 324 19.75 4.64 -7.40
CA VAL A 324 19.31 5.49 -6.29
C VAL A 324 19.28 4.69 -5.00
N SER A 325 19.89 5.19 -3.93
CA SER A 325 19.83 4.56 -2.60
C SER A 325 19.46 5.55 -1.51
N VAL A 326 18.41 5.23 -0.74
CA VAL A 326 17.84 6.09 0.30
C VAL A 326 17.52 5.25 1.55
N TYR A 327 17.84 5.80 2.73
CA TYR A 327 17.85 5.07 4.02
C TYR A 327 17.22 5.83 5.20
N GLY A 328 17.05 7.15 5.08
CA GLY A 328 16.54 8.00 6.17
C GLY A 328 15.09 7.68 6.51
N PRO A 329 14.66 7.93 7.76
CA PRO A 329 13.30 7.69 8.18
C PRO A 329 12.33 8.52 7.34
N ASP A 330 11.28 7.86 6.87
CA ASP A 330 10.27 8.40 5.95
C ASP A 330 10.81 9.06 4.65
N ALA A 331 12.05 8.79 4.28
CA ALA A 331 12.64 9.36 3.07
C ALA A 331 11.99 8.78 1.80
N TRP A 332 12.06 9.47 0.67
CA TRP A 332 11.61 9.01 -0.64
C TRP A 332 12.80 8.76 -1.56
N GLY A 333 12.64 7.81 -2.49
CA GLY A 333 13.56 7.68 -3.62
C GLY A 333 13.44 8.91 -4.52
N MET A 334 12.36 8.96 -5.30
CA MET A 334 12.12 10.04 -6.25
C MET A 334 10.68 10.54 -6.18
N THR A 335 10.51 11.86 -6.26
CA THR A 335 9.17 12.48 -6.32
C THR A 335 9.00 13.33 -7.56
N PHE A 336 7.83 13.21 -8.18
CA PHE A 336 7.48 13.84 -9.43
C PHE A 336 6.16 14.60 -9.31
N GLY A 337 6.16 15.82 -9.82
CA GLY A 337 4.98 16.63 -10.05
C GLY A 337 4.99 17.18 -11.47
N GLY A 338 3.81 17.51 -11.99
CA GLY A 338 3.66 18.03 -13.36
C GLY A 338 3.48 16.95 -14.41
N SER A 339 3.25 17.36 -15.66
CA SER A 339 2.85 16.51 -16.78
C SER A 339 4.02 16.02 -17.64
N ASN A 340 3.79 14.95 -18.41
CA ASN A 340 4.74 14.34 -19.33
C ASN A 340 6.07 13.92 -18.68
N GLN A 341 6.02 13.35 -17.47
CA GLN A 341 7.21 12.79 -16.83
C GLN A 341 7.52 11.42 -17.43
N ASP A 342 8.79 11.15 -17.73
CA ASP A 342 9.26 9.85 -18.19
C ASP A 342 10.31 9.31 -17.21
N ILE A 343 9.98 8.24 -16.49
CA ILE A 343 10.83 7.68 -15.43
C ILE A 343 11.12 6.21 -15.76
N HIS A 344 12.33 5.90 -16.20
CA HIS A 344 12.61 4.55 -16.70
C HIS A 344 14.02 4.05 -16.52
N ASP A 345 14.19 2.72 -16.58
CA ASP A 345 15.50 2.06 -16.52
C ASP A 345 16.34 2.45 -15.27
N ASN A 346 15.69 2.73 -14.14
CA ASN A 346 16.38 3.05 -12.88
C ASN A 346 16.40 1.84 -11.93
N GLU A 347 17.45 1.72 -11.11
CA GLU A 347 17.51 0.82 -9.97
C GLU A 347 17.38 1.63 -8.67
N ILE A 348 16.39 1.31 -7.83
CA ILE A 348 16.03 2.14 -6.66
C ILE A 348 16.02 1.27 -5.40
N ASN A 349 17.06 1.40 -4.58
CA ASN A 349 17.14 0.80 -3.26
C ASN A 349 16.52 1.73 -2.21
N HIS A 350 15.26 1.48 -1.87
CA HIS A 350 14.48 2.28 -0.91
C HIS A 350 14.38 1.55 0.44
N ASN A 351 15.52 1.32 1.07
CA ASN A 351 15.59 0.65 2.36
C ASN A 351 15.36 1.64 3.52
N VAL A 352 14.14 2.16 3.57
CA VAL A 352 13.70 3.17 4.53
C VAL A 352 12.92 2.50 5.66
N LYS A 353 13.30 2.77 6.91
CA LYS A 353 12.45 2.47 8.07
C LYS A 353 11.33 3.52 8.13
N ARG A 354 10.07 3.07 8.05
CA ARG A 354 8.93 3.96 8.31
C ARG A 354 8.85 4.23 9.80
N THR A 355 8.66 5.50 10.15
CA THR A 355 8.41 5.87 11.55
C THR A 355 6.91 5.95 11.80
N HIS A 356 6.48 5.79 13.04
CA HIS A 356 5.07 5.63 13.43
C HIS A 356 4.10 6.72 12.91
N HIS A 357 4.57 7.89 12.49
CA HIS A 357 3.70 8.87 11.80
C HIS A 357 3.14 8.38 10.46
N ALA A 358 3.65 7.27 9.91
CA ALA A 358 3.27 6.78 8.60
C ALA A 358 2.02 5.90 8.55
N HIS A 359 1.36 5.64 9.70
CA HIS A 359 0.16 4.81 9.79
C HIS A 359 -0.91 5.21 8.76
N ASP A 360 -1.10 6.51 8.46
CA ASP A 360 -2.01 6.98 7.40
C ASP A 360 -1.28 7.68 6.24
N SER A 361 0.04 7.64 6.24
CA SER A 361 0.83 8.54 5.42
C SER A 361 1.29 7.87 4.13
N TRP A 362 0.88 8.44 3.00
CA TRP A 362 1.22 8.07 1.62
C TRP A 362 2.68 8.44 1.27
N TYR A 363 3.52 8.52 2.28
CA TYR A 363 4.89 9.00 2.24
C TYR A 363 5.85 7.81 2.26
N SER A 364 7.13 8.06 1.98
CA SER A 364 8.17 7.02 2.00
C SER A 364 8.00 5.99 0.88
N ASN A 365 8.10 6.45 -0.37
CA ASN A 365 7.95 5.60 -1.55
C ASN A 365 9.22 5.66 -2.41
N ALA A 366 9.51 4.58 -3.13
CA ALA A 366 10.60 4.55 -4.11
C ALA A 366 10.35 5.55 -5.25
N ILE A 367 9.12 5.59 -5.79
CA ILE A 367 8.69 6.58 -6.79
C ILE A 367 7.32 7.13 -6.39
N SER A 368 7.17 8.45 -6.41
CA SER A 368 5.88 9.12 -6.17
C SER A 368 5.54 10.07 -7.31
N LEU A 369 4.31 9.97 -7.84
CA LEU A 369 3.74 10.83 -8.88
C LEU A 369 2.56 11.65 -8.33
N GLY A 370 2.44 12.90 -8.77
CA GLY A 370 1.36 13.79 -8.35
C GLY A 370 1.54 14.35 -6.93
N PHE A 371 2.76 14.28 -6.39
CA PHE A 371 3.10 15.07 -5.22
C PHE A 371 3.19 16.54 -5.69
N GLY A 372 2.30 17.41 -5.21
CA GLY A 372 2.16 18.77 -5.73
C GLY A 372 1.14 18.85 -6.87
N PRO A 373 1.47 19.43 -8.04
CA PRO A 373 0.55 19.41 -9.19
C PRO A 373 0.35 17.97 -9.69
N ALA A 374 -0.90 17.62 -9.99
CA ALA A 374 -1.26 16.33 -10.58
C ALA A 374 -0.38 15.98 -11.79
N SER A 375 0.08 14.74 -11.86
CA SER A 375 0.80 14.26 -13.03
C SER A 375 -0.18 13.82 -14.11
N VAL A 376 0.11 14.24 -15.33
CA VAL A 376 -0.72 13.94 -16.51
C VAL A 376 0.17 13.37 -17.59
N ASP A 377 -0.30 12.39 -18.36
CA ASP A 377 0.42 11.86 -19.53
C ASP A 377 1.84 11.36 -19.22
N SER A 378 2.06 10.88 -17.99
CA SER A 378 3.38 10.47 -17.50
C SER A 378 3.54 8.95 -17.50
N ARG A 379 4.79 8.49 -17.59
CA ARG A 379 5.16 7.09 -17.80
C ARG A 379 6.22 6.68 -16.76
N VAL A 380 6.04 5.50 -16.16
CA VAL A 380 7.01 4.86 -15.25
C VAL A 380 7.23 3.44 -15.70
N TYR A 381 8.41 3.12 -16.24
CA TYR A 381 8.64 1.78 -16.79
C TYR A 381 10.06 1.26 -16.73
N ASN A 382 10.25 -0.05 -16.84
CA ASN A 382 11.56 -0.71 -16.79
C ASN A 382 12.38 -0.40 -15.51
N ASN A 383 11.76 0.07 -14.43
CA ASN A 383 12.48 0.30 -13.18
C ASN A 383 12.60 -1.00 -12.38
N ILE A 384 13.72 -1.14 -11.67
CA ILE A 384 13.98 -2.23 -10.73
C ILE A 384 13.99 -1.63 -9.31
N ILE A 385 13.09 -2.10 -8.46
CA ILE A 385 12.97 -1.67 -7.06
C ILE A 385 13.18 -2.92 -6.20
N PRO A 386 14.44 -3.33 -5.94
CA PRO A 386 14.75 -4.63 -5.31
C PRO A 386 14.45 -4.67 -3.81
N ILE A 387 14.26 -3.51 -3.19
CA ILE A 387 13.79 -3.37 -1.82
C ILE A 387 13.11 -2.02 -1.69
N SER A 388 11.90 -2.04 -1.14
CA SER A 388 11.21 -0.82 -0.77
C SER A 388 10.26 -1.02 0.41
N SER A 389 10.10 0.03 1.22
CA SER A 389 8.99 0.13 2.17
C SER A 389 7.64 0.40 1.48
N ALA A 390 7.65 1.04 0.30
CA ALA A 390 6.52 1.16 -0.64
C ALA A 390 7.03 1.47 -2.05
N GLY A 391 6.51 0.81 -3.08
CA GLY A 391 7.04 0.90 -4.44
C GLY A 391 6.67 2.20 -5.16
N ILE A 392 5.71 2.12 -6.08
CA ILE A 392 5.28 3.24 -6.92
C ILE A 392 3.93 3.76 -6.42
N VAL A 393 3.86 5.05 -6.08
CA VAL A 393 2.63 5.70 -5.65
C VAL A 393 2.20 6.76 -6.66
N VAL A 394 0.92 6.72 -7.01
CA VAL A 394 0.27 7.65 -7.93
C VAL A 394 -0.83 8.38 -7.18
N LEU A 395 -0.71 9.70 -7.06
CA LEU A 395 -1.66 10.55 -6.35
C LEU A 395 -2.37 11.51 -7.32
N ASN A 396 -3.70 11.52 -7.30
CA ASN A 396 -4.58 12.50 -7.99
C ASN A 396 -4.19 12.79 -9.45
N SER A 397 -3.73 11.77 -10.18
CA SER A 397 -3.11 11.91 -11.50
C SER A 397 -3.97 11.27 -12.60
N ASN A 398 -3.69 11.56 -13.87
CA ASN A 398 -4.53 11.05 -14.96
C ASN A 398 -3.76 10.72 -16.24
N ASN A 399 -4.30 9.77 -17.01
CA ASN A 399 -3.68 9.27 -18.24
C ASN A 399 -2.22 8.83 -18.05
N LEU A 400 -1.96 8.06 -16.99
CA LEU A 400 -0.63 7.55 -16.69
C LEU A 400 -0.42 6.14 -17.23
N SER A 401 0.84 5.77 -17.44
CA SER A 401 1.23 4.38 -17.72
C SER A 401 2.33 3.93 -16.76
N VAL A 402 2.08 2.87 -15.99
CA VAL A 402 3.06 2.24 -15.09
C VAL A 402 3.25 0.79 -15.55
N TYR A 403 4.38 0.47 -16.16
CA TYR A 403 4.54 -0.82 -16.82
C TYR A 403 5.94 -1.41 -16.85
N ASN A 404 6.06 -2.73 -16.99
CA ASN A 404 7.35 -3.43 -17.08
C ASN A 404 8.31 -3.09 -15.93
N ASN A 405 7.80 -2.80 -14.72
CA ASN A 405 8.63 -2.59 -13.54
C ASN A 405 8.77 -3.90 -12.75
N SER A 406 9.92 -4.11 -12.13
CA SER A 406 10.16 -5.20 -11.17
C SER A 406 10.23 -4.62 -9.76
N ILE A 407 9.30 -5.00 -8.88
CA ILE A 407 9.11 -4.36 -7.58
C ILE A 407 9.07 -5.41 -6.47
N ASP A 408 10.05 -5.34 -5.58
CA ASP A 408 10.10 -6.10 -4.35
C ASP A 408 9.84 -5.16 -3.15
N VAL A 409 8.77 -5.46 -2.40
CA VAL A 409 8.43 -4.72 -1.18
C VAL A 409 8.76 -5.57 0.04
N VAL A 410 9.39 -4.91 1.01
CA VAL A 410 9.71 -5.45 2.32
C VAL A 410 9.25 -4.41 3.34
N SER A 411 7.97 -4.47 3.67
CA SER A 411 7.30 -3.52 4.55
C SER A 411 6.41 -4.23 5.56
N ASN A 412 6.54 -3.81 6.81
CA ASN A 412 5.73 -4.18 7.95
C ASN A 412 4.60 -3.16 8.23
N SER A 413 4.47 -2.14 7.36
CA SER A 413 3.50 -1.06 7.48
C SER A 413 2.25 -1.30 6.63
N ILE A 414 1.09 -0.81 7.08
CA ILE A 414 -0.20 -1.01 6.40
C ILE A 414 -0.26 -0.40 5.00
N HIS A 415 0.58 0.59 4.72
CA HIS A 415 0.64 1.25 3.41
C HIS A 415 1.84 0.81 2.58
N GLY A 416 2.49 -0.30 2.93
CA GLY A 416 3.56 -0.91 2.15
C GLY A 416 3.07 -1.63 0.90
N TYR A 417 2.59 -0.88 -0.09
CA TYR A 417 2.15 -1.42 -1.38
C TYR A 417 3.24 -1.29 -2.45
N ALA A 418 3.34 -2.29 -3.32
CA ALA A 418 4.23 -2.24 -4.49
C ALA A 418 3.75 -1.22 -5.53
N ILE A 419 2.43 -1.16 -5.78
CA ILE A 419 1.82 -0.12 -6.60
C ILE A 419 0.58 0.41 -5.88
N GLN A 420 0.51 1.72 -5.71
CA GLN A 420 -0.63 2.38 -5.07
C GLN A 420 -1.19 3.44 -6.00
N SER A 421 -2.46 3.32 -6.32
CA SER A 421 -3.24 4.29 -7.10
C SER A 421 -4.25 4.97 -6.18
N ASN A 422 -4.05 6.26 -5.92
CA ASN A 422 -4.95 7.09 -5.15
C ASN A 422 -5.48 8.24 -6.00
N GLY A 423 -6.78 8.23 -6.30
CA GLY A 423 -7.39 9.25 -7.14
C GLY A 423 -6.90 9.24 -8.60
N ALA A 424 -6.22 8.18 -9.05
CA ALA A 424 -5.75 8.10 -10.43
C ALA A 424 -6.91 7.82 -11.40
N THR A 425 -6.91 8.44 -12.58
CA THR A 425 -7.97 8.23 -13.58
C THR A 425 -7.46 7.95 -14.98
N TYR A 426 -8.19 7.13 -15.74
CA TYR A 426 -7.85 6.78 -17.14
C TYR A 426 -6.41 6.30 -17.32
N SER A 427 -5.86 5.62 -16.31
CA SER A 427 -4.46 5.19 -16.27
C SER A 427 -4.33 3.68 -16.49
N TYR A 428 -3.13 3.27 -16.88
CA TYR A 428 -2.80 1.90 -17.25
C TYR A 428 -1.66 1.38 -16.36
N PHE A 429 -1.87 0.24 -15.74
CA PHE A 429 -0.91 -0.43 -14.86
C PHE A 429 -0.71 -1.86 -15.37
N TYR A 430 0.39 -2.14 -16.07
CA TYR A 430 0.46 -3.39 -16.81
C TYR A 430 1.86 -3.99 -16.97
N ASP A 431 1.93 -5.29 -17.23
CA ASP A 431 3.20 -6.02 -17.40
C ASP A 431 4.19 -5.82 -16.22
N ASN A 432 3.73 -5.48 -15.01
CA ASN A 432 4.60 -5.35 -13.85
C ASN A 432 4.82 -6.70 -13.17
N PHE A 433 6.03 -6.92 -12.68
CA PHE A 433 6.39 -8.06 -11.84
C PHE A 433 6.52 -7.57 -10.39
N ILE A 434 5.65 -8.06 -9.52
CA ILE A 434 5.58 -7.67 -8.11
C ILE A 434 5.78 -8.92 -7.26
N ASN A 435 6.74 -8.86 -6.34
CA ASN A 435 7.01 -9.95 -5.42
C ASN A 435 7.27 -9.38 -4.01
N THR A 436 6.32 -9.53 -3.10
CA THR A 436 6.46 -9.00 -1.74
C THR A 436 6.82 -10.10 -0.76
N THR A 437 7.89 -9.89 0.00
CA THR A 437 8.26 -10.79 1.09
C THR A 437 7.55 -10.40 2.38
N LEU A 438 7.36 -9.09 2.58
CA LEU A 438 6.54 -8.47 3.61
C LEU A 438 5.84 -7.27 2.96
N GLY A 439 4.52 -7.17 3.06
CA GLY A 439 3.74 -6.08 2.46
C GLY A 439 2.81 -6.55 1.35
N SER A 440 2.21 -5.60 0.63
CA SER A 440 1.11 -5.83 -0.29
C SER A 440 1.45 -5.48 -1.74
N GLY A 441 0.68 -6.03 -2.68
CA GLY A 441 0.85 -5.83 -4.11
C GLY A 441 0.25 -4.51 -4.59
N ILE A 442 -0.91 -4.58 -5.22
CA ILE A 442 -1.57 -3.43 -5.85
C ILE A 442 -2.69 -2.89 -4.93
N PHE A 443 -2.73 -1.57 -4.76
CA PHE A 443 -3.78 -0.88 -4.04
C PHE A 443 -4.45 0.20 -4.88
N ALA A 444 -5.79 0.23 -4.88
CA ALA A 444 -6.59 1.21 -5.61
C ALA A 444 -7.62 1.88 -4.68
N GLU A 445 -7.47 3.18 -4.46
CA GLU A 445 -8.26 3.97 -3.49
C GLU A 445 -8.62 5.38 -4.00
N GLY A 446 -9.55 6.07 -3.31
CA GLY A 446 -9.54 7.54 -3.22
C GLY A 446 -10.05 8.25 -4.46
N GLY A 447 -11.05 7.67 -5.13
CA GLY A 447 -11.57 8.19 -6.39
C GLY A 447 -10.83 7.65 -7.62
N THR A 448 -9.96 6.65 -7.43
CA THR A 448 -9.32 5.90 -8.52
C THR A 448 -10.38 5.31 -9.45
N ARG A 449 -10.48 5.74 -10.71
CA ARG A 449 -11.55 5.29 -11.61
C ARG A 449 -11.14 5.20 -13.06
N TYR A 450 -11.81 4.30 -13.78
CA TYR A 450 -11.59 4.06 -15.22
C TYR A 450 -10.15 3.68 -15.57
N ASN A 451 -9.43 3.06 -14.62
CA ASN A 451 -8.09 2.54 -14.86
C ASN A 451 -8.15 1.09 -15.34
N SER A 452 -7.08 0.67 -16.01
CA SER A 452 -6.89 -0.71 -16.45
C SER A 452 -5.64 -1.29 -15.82
N PHE A 453 -5.81 -2.39 -15.09
CA PHE A 453 -4.74 -3.17 -14.48
C PHE A 453 -4.66 -4.51 -15.20
N TYR A 454 -3.60 -4.78 -15.96
CA TYR A 454 -3.56 -6.00 -16.77
C TYR A 454 -2.19 -6.61 -16.97
N ASN A 455 -2.14 -7.92 -17.24
CA ASN A 455 -0.89 -8.67 -17.43
C ASN A 455 0.13 -8.53 -16.28
N ASN A 456 -0.29 -8.13 -15.08
CA ASN A 456 0.62 -8.05 -13.95
C ASN A 456 0.78 -9.43 -13.32
N TYR A 457 2.00 -9.73 -12.86
CA TYR A 457 2.27 -10.85 -11.98
C TYR A 457 2.50 -10.31 -10.57
N VAL A 458 1.69 -10.76 -9.61
CA VAL A 458 1.74 -10.27 -8.23
C VAL A 458 1.76 -11.45 -7.29
N GLU A 459 2.89 -11.64 -6.62
CA GLU A 459 3.07 -12.58 -5.54
C GLU A 459 3.23 -11.81 -4.22
N VAL A 460 2.43 -12.14 -3.21
CA VAL A 460 2.53 -11.54 -1.87
C VAL A 460 2.64 -12.60 -0.80
N ARG A 461 3.45 -12.32 0.21
CA ARG A 461 3.63 -13.18 1.38
C ARG A 461 3.23 -12.41 2.62
N ASP A 462 2.27 -12.98 3.35
CA ASP A 462 1.94 -12.50 4.67
C ASP A 462 3.09 -12.83 5.62
N GLY A 463 3.37 -11.91 6.52
CA GLY A 463 4.39 -12.06 7.57
C GLY A 463 4.06 -11.12 8.72
N PRO A 464 4.81 -11.17 9.83
CA PRO A 464 4.53 -10.36 11.00
C PRO A 464 4.49 -8.88 10.61
N GLN A 465 3.28 -8.33 10.59
CA GLN A 465 3.05 -6.90 10.41
C GLN A 465 3.07 -6.27 11.80
N GLU A 466 3.77 -5.16 11.95
CA GLU A 466 3.75 -4.38 13.20
C GLU A 466 2.33 -3.86 13.48
N GLU A 467 1.57 -3.64 12.41
CA GLU A 467 0.29 -2.98 12.45
C GLU A 467 -0.87 -3.99 12.51
N ARG A 468 -1.66 -3.91 13.59
CA ARG A 468 -2.70 -4.87 14.02
C ARG A 468 -3.74 -5.32 13.01
N TYR A 469 -3.91 -4.61 11.90
CA TYR A 469 -5.15 -4.70 11.15
C TYR A 469 -5.05 -5.40 9.80
N TRP A 470 -3.89 -5.41 9.13
CA TRP A 470 -3.89 -5.71 7.69
C TRP A 470 -2.95 -6.85 7.32
N THR A 471 -3.52 -7.88 6.71
CA THR A 471 -2.78 -8.93 5.99
C THR A 471 -2.32 -8.42 4.64
N ALA A 472 -1.21 -9.00 4.15
CA ALA A 472 -0.72 -8.80 2.79
C ALA A 472 -1.81 -9.10 1.75
N LYS A 473 -2.05 -8.21 0.78
CA LYS A 473 -3.02 -8.45 -0.31
C LYS A 473 -2.35 -8.25 -1.66
N ALA A 474 -2.55 -9.16 -2.60
CA ALA A 474 -2.03 -9.02 -3.95
C ALA A 474 -2.78 -7.92 -4.71
N LEU A 475 -4.08 -7.81 -4.49
CA LEU A 475 -4.88 -6.68 -4.94
C LEU A 475 -5.85 -6.27 -3.84
N TRP A 476 -5.91 -4.96 -3.58
CA TRP A 476 -6.97 -4.40 -2.76
C TRP A 476 -7.54 -3.13 -3.36
N MET A 477 -8.86 -3.11 -3.48
CA MET A 477 -9.64 -1.92 -3.78
C MET A 477 -10.35 -1.43 -2.53
N ARG A 478 -10.35 -0.10 -2.32
CA ARG A 478 -11.04 0.54 -1.21
C ARG A 478 -11.69 1.86 -1.65
N TYR A 479 -12.69 2.33 -0.90
CA TYR A 479 -13.33 3.64 -1.09
C TYR A 479 -13.90 3.83 -2.50
N SER A 480 -13.81 5.03 -3.06
CA SER A 480 -14.45 5.41 -4.32
C SER A 480 -13.74 4.86 -5.57
N ALA A 481 -13.26 3.62 -5.52
CA ALA A 481 -12.47 3.00 -6.59
C ALA A 481 -13.32 2.31 -7.70
N GLY A 482 -14.45 2.90 -8.09
CA GLY A 482 -15.35 2.32 -9.11
C GLY A 482 -14.82 2.45 -10.56
N GLY A 483 -15.41 1.70 -11.49
CA GLY A 483 -15.12 1.83 -12.93
C GLY A 483 -13.79 1.23 -13.41
N ASN A 484 -13.00 0.63 -12.52
CA ASN A 484 -11.71 0.03 -12.86
C ASN A 484 -11.88 -1.36 -13.49
N SER A 485 -10.93 -1.73 -14.36
CA SER A 485 -10.88 -3.03 -15.02
C SER A 485 -9.58 -3.77 -14.66
N PHE A 486 -9.69 -5.05 -14.31
CA PHE A 486 -8.59 -5.94 -13.95
C PHE A 486 -8.65 -7.18 -14.82
N TYR A 487 -7.65 -7.41 -15.66
CA TYR A 487 -7.67 -8.57 -16.56
C TYR A 487 -6.31 -9.16 -16.92
N ASN A 488 -6.27 -10.45 -17.24
CA ASN A 488 -5.04 -11.18 -17.55
C ASN A 488 -3.95 -11.10 -16.46
N ASN A 489 -4.32 -10.82 -15.21
CA ASN A 489 -3.35 -10.76 -14.11
C ASN A 489 -3.20 -12.13 -13.45
N THR A 490 -2.05 -12.36 -12.83
CA THR A 490 -1.79 -13.48 -11.93
C THR A 490 -1.57 -12.93 -10.52
N PHE A 491 -2.46 -13.29 -9.59
CA PHE A 491 -2.38 -12.89 -8.18
C PHE A 491 -2.16 -14.12 -7.31
N ILE A 492 -1.09 -14.15 -6.51
CA ILE A 492 -0.77 -15.26 -5.61
C ILE A 492 -0.53 -14.70 -4.20
N GLY A 493 -1.29 -15.15 -3.21
CA GLY A 493 -1.11 -14.81 -1.81
C GLY A 493 -0.71 -16.01 -0.97
N TYR A 494 0.26 -15.85 -0.08
CA TYR A 494 0.66 -16.88 0.89
C TYR A 494 0.34 -16.43 2.30
N GLY A 495 -0.44 -17.22 3.03
CA GLY A 495 -0.87 -16.94 4.40
C GLY A 495 -0.17 -17.84 5.41
N GLY A 496 -0.01 -17.32 6.62
CA GLY A 496 0.20 -18.14 7.82
C GLY A 496 1.63 -18.61 8.12
N ARG A 497 2.69 -18.05 7.52
CA ARG A 497 4.06 -18.37 7.98
C ARG A 497 4.44 -17.44 9.15
N ASP A 498 4.78 -18.01 10.29
CA ASP A 498 5.38 -17.33 11.45
C ASP A 498 4.59 -16.15 12.06
N MET A 499 3.28 -16.06 11.81
CA MET A 499 2.41 -15.06 12.47
C MET A 499 2.20 -15.46 13.93
N PRO A 500 2.68 -14.69 14.92
CA PRO A 500 2.42 -14.99 16.33
C PRO A 500 0.91 -15.03 16.58
N ARG A 501 0.45 -16.04 17.33
CA ARG A 501 -0.97 -16.37 17.58
C ARG A 501 -1.76 -15.33 18.40
N VAL A 502 -1.40 -14.05 18.39
CA VAL A 502 -1.81 -13.10 19.42
C VAL A 502 -2.48 -11.87 18.80
N GLY A 503 -3.79 -11.76 19.01
CA GLY A 503 -4.57 -10.57 18.67
C GLY A 503 -5.53 -10.79 17.50
N GLU A 504 -6.77 -10.41 17.72
CA GLU A 504 -7.89 -10.41 16.79
C GLU A 504 -7.49 -9.71 15.47
N ASP A 505 -7.68 -10.33 14.31
CA ASP A 505 -7.83 -9.67 12.99
C ASP A 505 -7.04 -10.10 11.74
N THR A 506 -6.30 -11.21 11.72
CA THR A 506 -5.54 -11.60 10.52
C THR A 506 -6.31 -12.55 9.58
N SER A 507 -6.93 -12.03 8.51
CA SER A 507 -7.50 -12.84 7.40
C SER A 507 -6.78 -12.53 6.09
N LEU A 508 -6.15 -13.51 5.43
CA LEU A 508 -5.52 -13.30 4.14
C LEU A 508 -6.57 -13.33 3.02
N SER A 509 -6.81 -12.19 2.38
CA SER A 509 -7.56 -12.12 1.12
C SER A 509 -6.59 -11.75 0.01
N THR A 510 -6.30 -12.68 -0.91
CA THR A 510 -5.36 -12.43 -2.02
C THR A 510 -5.86 -11.28 -2.89
N VAL A 511 -7.14 -11.30 -3.25
CA VAL A 511 -7.83 -10.20 -3.92
C VAL A 511 -9.02 -9.75 -3.08
N ARG A 512 -9.11 -8.44 -2.80
CA ARG A 512 -10.28 -7.83 -2.16
C ARG A 512 -10.85 -6.70 -3.01
N LEU A 513 -12.10 -6.84 -3.44
CA LEU A 513 -12.81 -5.87 -4.27
C LEU A 513 -13.83 -5.09 -3.44
N GLY A 514 -13.34 -4.14 -2.64
CA GLY A 514 -14.17 -3.27 -1.81
C GLY A 514 -14.27 -1.84 -2.36
N ALA A 515 -15.47 -1.30 -2.52
CA ALA A 515 -15.61 0.11 -2.88
C ALA A 515 -16.93 0.71 -2.37
N TYR A 516 -16.92 2.01 -2.06
CA TYR A 516 -17.92 2.75 -1.27
C TYR A 516 -18.95 3.55 -2.12
N SER A 517 -18.94 3.50 -3.46
CA SER A 517 -19.92 4.27 -4.24
C SER A 517 -20.08 3.83 -5.69
N ASP A 518 -21.34 3.63 -6.09
CA ASP A 518 -21.80 3.35 -7.45
C ASP A 518 -21.57 4.49 -8.46
N VAL A 519 -21.27 5.69 -7.99
CA VAL A 519 -21.13 6.90 -8.83
C VAL A 519 -20.05 6.77 -9.91
N TYR A 520 -19.09 5.86 -9.75
CA TYR A 520 -17.93 5.75 -10.63
C TYR A 520 -17.97 4.55 -11.58
N GLY A 521 -19.12 3.86 -11.67
CA GLY A 521 -19.34 2.75 -12.60
C GLY A 521 -18.89 1.38 -12.09
N PRO A 522 -19.16 0.30 -12.85
CA PRO A 522 -18.95 -1.07 -12.41
C PRO A 522 -17.46 -1.44 -12.38
N ILE A 523 -17.10 -2.34 -11.47
CA ILE A 523 -15.79 -3.01 -11.46
C ILE A 523 -15.86 -4.17 -12.46
N ARG A 524 -14.86 -4.29 -13.34
CA ARG A 524 -14.71 -5.43 -14.27
C ARG A 524 -13.48 -6.23 -13.88
N PHE A 525 -13.65 -7.51 -13.58
CA PHE A 525 -12.58 -8.40 -13.16
C PHE A 525 -12.65 -9.69 -13.98
N TYR A 526 -11.80 -9.83 -15.00
CA TYR A 526 -11.96 -10.93 -15.97
C TYR A 526 -10.65 -11.54 -16.47
N ASP A 527 -10.67 -12.81 -16.86
CA ASP A 527 -9.50 -13.54 -17.38
C ASP A 527 -8.27 -13.53 -16.43
N ASN A 528 -8.49 -13.43 -15.10
CA ASN A 528 -7.40 -13.47 -14.11
C ASN A 528 -7.20 -14.87 -13.55
N TYR A 529 -5.98 -15.14 -13.09
CA TYR A 529 -5.66 -16.26 -12.21
C TYR A 529 -5.42 -15.74 -10.80
N VAL A 530 -6.12 -16.29 -9.81
CA VAL A 530 -5.98 -15.90 -8.40
C VAL A 530 -5.78 -17.15 -7.56
N GLU A 531 -4.74 -17.16 -6.73
CA GLU A 531 -4.42 -18.29 -5.84
C GLU A 531 -4.15 -17.81 -4.41
N ALA A 532 -4.83 -18.38 -3.44
CA ALA A 532 -4.53 -18.23 -2.02
C ALA A 532 -3.96 -19.54 -1.46
N ARG A 533 -2.73 -19.49 -0.95
CA ARG A 533 -2.03 -20.63 -0.35
C ARG A 533 -1.93 -20.45 1.16
N MET A 534 -2.13 -21.54 1.89
CA MET A 534 -1.97 -21.57 3.34
C MET A 534 -0.78 -22.47 3.70
N ASN A 535 0.19 -21.94 4.43
CA ASN A 535 1.38 -22.70 4.82
C ASN A 535 1.22 -23.46 6.14
N ASP A 536 0.19 -23.16 6.93
CA ASP A 536 0.04 -23.71 8.27
C ASP A 536 -1.30 -24.42 8.46
N ALA A 537 -1.25 -25.64 8.99
CA ALA A 537 -2.41 -26.52 9.21
C ALA A 537 -3.11 -26.22 10.55
N ASP A 538 -2.58 -25.31 11.36
CA ASP A 538 -3.07 -24.97 12.71
C ASP A 538 -4.27 -23.99 12.72
N ALA A 539 -5.04 -23.95 11.63
CA ALA A 539 -6.26 -23.17 11.53
C ALA A 539 -7.43 -23.85 12.29
N ASN A 540 -7.39 -23.85 13.62
CA ASN A 540 -8.60 -24.12 14.39
C ASN A 540 -9.58 -22.97 14.14
N PHE A 541 -10.51 -23.16 13.21
CA PHE A 541 -11.56 -22.20 12.91
C PHE A 541 -12.61 -22.24 14.02
N PRO A 542 -12.79 -21.16 14.80
CA PRO A 542 -13.88 -21.14 15.75
C PRO A 542 -15.22 -21.13 15.00
N SER A 543 -16.21 -21.80 15.58
CA SER A 543 -17.62 -21.74 15.18
C SER A 543 -18.06 -20.31 14.90
N CYS A 544 -19.05 -20.11 14.02
CA CYS A 544 -19.64 -18.82 13.60
C CYS A 544 -19.89 -17.74 14.68
N TYR A 545 -19.84 -18.10 15.96
CA TYR A 545 -20.12 -17.27 17.12
C TYR A 545 -18.90 -16.65 17.82
N ASP A 546 -17.68 -17.08 17.55
CA ASP A 546 -16.48 -16.46 18.15
C ASP A 546 -16.00 -15.29 17.26
N SER A 547 -16.95 -14.41 16.91
CA SER A 547 -16.89 -13.42 15.84
C SER A 547 -15.84 -12.31 16.00
N LEU A 548 -15.09 -12.32 17.11
CA LEU A 548 -13.96 -11.44 17.35
C LEU A 548 -12.61 -12.15 17.11
N ASN A 549 -12.59 -13.48 17.09
CA ASN A 549 -11.36 -14.28 16.97
C ASN A 549 -11.27 -15.07 15.65
N PHE A 550 -11.75 -14.51 14.53
CA PHE A 550 -11.54 -15.17 13.23
C PHE A 550 -10.05 -15.16 12.85
N ARG A 551 -9.48 -16.36 12.84
CA ARG A 551 -8.07 -16.67 12.55
C ARG A 551 -7.89 -16.94 11.07
N LEU A 552 -6.76 -16.48 10.54
CA LEU A 552 -6.10 -16.81 9.27
C LEU A 552 -6.95 -17.62 8.28
N THR A 553 -7.71 -16.92 7.44
CA THR A 553 -8.35 -17.52 6.27
C THR A 553 -7.48 -17.31 5.04
N GLY A 554 -7.31 -18.34 4.20
CA GLY A 554 -6.82 -18.17 2.83
C GLY A 554 -8.02 -17.95 1.91
N ILE A 555 -8.24 -16.71 1.47
CA ILE A 555 -9.34 -16.34 0.57
C ILE A 555 -8.75 -15.92 -0.77
N ALA A 556 -9.18 -16.55 -1.87
CA ALA A 556 -8.75 -16.11 -3.20
C ALA A 556 -9.43 -14.79 -3.58
N LEU A 557 -10.77 -14.74 -3.51
CA LEU A 557 -11.56 -13.54 -3.82
C LEU A 557 -12.50 -13.15 -2.67
N ASP A 558 -12.30 -11.95 -2.13
CA ASP A 558 -13.16 -11.30 -1.14
C ASP A 558 -13.98 -10.16 -1.77
N LEU A 559 -15.31 -10.29 -1.71
CA LEU A 559 -16.28 -9.34 -2.26
C LEU A 559 -16.93 -8.46 -1.20
N GLY A 560 -16.43 -8.46 0.04
CA GLY A 560 -16.83 -7.49 1.05
C GLY A 560 -16.54 -6.06 0.58
N SER A 561 -17.58 -5.22 0.50
CA SER A 561 -17.36 -3.78 0.35
C SER A 561 -16.88 -3.19 1.68
N ASP A 562 -16.35 -1.97 1.66
CA ASP A 562 -16.25 -1.18 2.87
C ASP A 562 -17.38 -0.12 2.74
N GLY A 563 -18.33 -0.08 3.67
CA GLY A 563 -19.32 1.00 3.91
C GLY A 563 -20.31 1.53 2.86
N SER A 564 -20.56 0.94 1.67
CA SER A 564 -21.71 1.42 0.86
C SER A 564 -22.33 0.42 -0.11
N PRO A 565 -23.67 0.32 -0.14
CA PRO A 565 -24.40 -0.49 -1.11
C PRO A 565 -24.41 0.18 -2.49
N GLY A 566 -23.91 -0.48 -3.55
CA GLY A 566 -24.28 -0.08 -4.91
C GLY A 566 -23.36 -0.45 -6.07
N ILE A 567 -22.07 -0.73 -5.85
CA ILE A 567 -21.17 -1.01 -6.99
C ILE A 567 -21.42 -2.41 -7.53
N THR A 568 -21.83 -2.46 -8.79
CA THR A 568 -21.86 -3.69 -9.57
C THR A 568 -20.46 -4.22 -9.86
N LYS A 569 -20.24 -5.51 -9.63
CA LYS A 569 -19.00 -6.22 -9.91
C LYS A 569 -19.27 -7.28 -10.97
N TYR A 570 -18.65 -7.13 -12.14
CA TYR A 570 -18.67 -8.13 -13.21
C TYR A 570 -17.40 -8.95 -13.14
N ILE A 571 -17.51 -10.21 -12.72
CA ILE A 571 -16.40 -11.12 -12.46
C ILE A 571 -16.52 -12.28 -13.45
N GLN A 572 -15.67 -12.33 -14.48
CA GLN A 572 -15.90 -13.21 -15.63
C GLN A 572 -14.67 -14.01 -16.04
N ASN A 573 -14.83 -15.31 -16.37
CA ASN A 573 -13.75 -16.13 -16.95
C ASN A 573 -12.46 -16.20 -16.11
N ASN A 574 -12.53 -16.02 -14.80
CA ASN A 574 -11.37 -16.12 -13.92
C ASN A 574 -11.19 -17.54 -13.42
N THR A 575 -9.96 -17.87 -13.01
CA THR A 575 -9.67 -19.06 -12.20
C THR A 575 -9.32 -18.63 -10.78
N PHE A 576 -10.10 -19.07 -9.80
CA PHE A 576 -9.85 -18.84 -8.38
C PHE A 576 -9.46 -20.15 -7.71
N LYS A 577 -8.30 -20.21 -7.08
CA LYS A 577 -7.80 -21.37 -6.33
C LYS A 577 -7.55 -21.00 -4.88
N SER A 578 -7.99 -21.81 -3.94
CA SER A 578 -7.72 -21.56 -2.53
C SER A 578 -7.59 -22.84 -1.72
N ASP A 579 -6.68 -22.83 -0.74
CA ASP A 579 -6.57 -23.87 0.29
C ASP A 579 -7.64 -23.75 1.40
N HIS A 580 -8.47 -22.70 1.43
CA HIS A 580 -9.54 -22.57 2.45
C HIS A 580 -10.90 -22.13 1.88
N HIS A 581 -11.09 -20.84 1.60
CA HIS A 581 -12.30 -20.36 0.90
C HIS A 581 -11.92 -19.83 -0.48
N VAL A 582 -12.63 -20.25 -1.53
CA VAL A 582 -12.33 -19.75 -2.88
C VAL A 582 -12.94 -18.36 -3.06
N VAL A 583 -14.24 -18.22 -2.82
CA VAL A 583 -14.95 -16.94 -2.92
C VAL A 583 -15.65 -16.62 -1.60
N THR A 584 -15.58 -15.36 -1.19
CA THR A 584 -16.30 -14.86 -0.03
C THR A 584 -17.23 -13.71 -0.41
N PHE A 585 -18.51 -13.83 -0.05
CA PHE A 585 -19.50 -12.77 -0.11
C PHE A 585 -19.67 -12.13 1.27
N GLY A 586 -19.45 -10.82 1.36
CA GLY A 586 -19.43 -10.09 2.63
C GLY A 586 -18.06 -10.12 3.30
N GLY A 587 -17.81 -9.20 4.23
CA GLY A 587 -16.51 -9.07 4.88
C GLY A 587 -16.61 -8.89 6.39
N ARG A 588 -15.47 -9.08 7.07
CA ARG A 588 -15.27 -8.95 8.52
C ARG A 588 -15.82 -7.62 9.07
N TYR A 589 -15.69 -6.54 8.31
CA TYR A 589 -15.99 -5.18 8.76
C TYR A 589 -17.42 -4.74 8.55
N TRP A 590 -18.40 -5.64 8.74
CA TRP A 590 -19.80 -5.22 8.88
C TRP A 590 -20.47 -4.75 7.58
N VAL A 591 -20.02 -5.24 6.42
CA VAL A 591 -20.42 -4.64 5.14
C VAL A 591 -20.93 -5.66 4.12
N PRO A 592 -22.02 -5.34 3.42
CA PRO A 592 -22.60 -6.25 2.43
C PRO A 592 -21.78 -6.40 1.15
N SER A 593 -21.90 -7.58 0.52
CA SER A 593 -21.66 -7.76 -0.90
C SER A 593 -22.98 -7.64 -1.64
N LEU A 594 -23.09 -6.68 -2.57
CA LEU A 594 -24.25 -6.49 -3.43
C LEU A 594 -23.82 -6.60 -4.91
N HIS A 595 -24.75 -6.97 -5.79
CA HIS A 595 -24.60 -6.88 -7.25
C HIS A 595 -23.30 -7.50 -7.77
N SER A 596 -22.94 -8.67 -7.24
CA SER A 596 -21.73 -9.40 -7.64
C SER A 596 -22.10 -10.53 -8.59
N TYR A 597 -21.74 -10.37 -9.86
CA TYR A 597 -22.07 -11.29 -10.94
C TYR A 597 -20.82 -12.07 -11.35
N LEU A 598 -20.72 -13.32 -10.90
CA LEU A 598 -19.68 -14.27 -11.27
C LEU A 598 -20.17 -15.08 -12.47
N THR A 599 -19.64 -14.82 -13.67
CA THR A 599 -20.03 -15.53 -14.91
C THR A 599 -18.89 -16.38 -15.47
N SER A 600 -19.12 -17.66 -15.73
CA SER A 600 -18.17 -18.57 -16.38
C SER A 600 -16.80 -18.63 -15.70
N ASN A 601 -16.77 -18.54 -14.36
CA ASN A 601 -15.53 -18.68 -13.58
C ASN A 601 -15.24 -20.15 -13.25
N ILE A 602 -13.98 -20.45 -12.95
CA ILE A 602 -13.52 -21.76 -12.49
C ILE A 602 -13.06 -21.63 -11.03
N LEU A 603 -13.71 -22.34 -10.12
CA LEU A 603 -13.34 -22.43 -8.71
C LEU A 603 -12.54 -23.71 -8.50
N VAL A 604 -11.39 -23.63 -7.85
CA VAL A 604 -10.46 -24.74 -7.68
C VAL A 604 -10.13 -24.93 -6.21
N ARG A 605 -10.39 -26.13 -5.70
CA ARG A 605 -9.91 -26.51 -4.37
C ARG A 605 -8.40 -26.66 -4.42
N GLY A 606 -7.71 -25.99 -3.51
CA GLY A 606 -6.26 -26.03 -3.39
C GLY A 606 -5.72 -27.41 -3.03
N ASP A 607 -4.46 -27.66 -3.37
CA ASP A 607 -3.84 -28.97 -3.18
C ASP A 607 -3.60 -29.29 -1.69
N ASN A 608 -3.54 -28.26 -0.84
CA ASN A 608 -3.37 -28.35 0.60
C ASN A 608 -4.62 -27.85 1.34
N ALA A 609 -5.80 -28.14 0.78
CA ALA A 609 -7.05 -27.66 1.34
C ALA A 609 -7.24 -28.07 2.82
N LEU A 610 -7.55 -27.08 3.66
CA LEU A 610 -7.79 -27.26 5.08
C LEU A 610 -9.03 -28.14 5.35
N PRO A 611 -9.14 -28.77 6.55
CA PRO A 611 -10.32 -29.56 6.93
C PRO A 611 -11.63 -28.77 6.86
N GLU A 612 -11.58 -27.47 7.14
CA GLU A 612 -12.71 -26.53 7.13
C GLU A 612 -12.93 -25.87 5.76
N TYR A 613 -12.27 -26.36 4.71
CA TYR A 613 -12.43 -25.86 3.35
C TYR A 613 -13.90 -25.75 2.97
N SER A 614 -14.27 -24.62 2.35
CA SER A 614 -15.51 -24.48 1.61
C SER A 614 -15.28 -23.70 0.33
N THR A 615 -15.99 -24.05 -0.73
CA THR A 615 -15.81 -23.39 -2.02
C THR A 615 -16.29 -21.94 -1.95
N ILE A 616 -17.46 -21.70 -1.35
CA ILE A 616 -18.04 -20.37 -1.17
C ILE A 616 -18.29 -20.13 0.30
N SER A 617 -18.05 -18.91 0.76
CA SER A 617 -18.41 -18.50 2.11
C SER A 617 -19.23 -17.20 2.12
N HIS A 618 -20.21 -17.14 3.01
CA HIS A 618 -20.94 -15.92 3.36
C HIS A 618 -20.59 -15.57 4.80
N PHE A 619 -19.86 -14.48 5.00
CA PHE A 619 -19.55 -13.96 6.32
C PHE A 619 -20.36 -12.69 6.58
N TYR A 620 -21.13 -12.69 7.66
CA TYR A 620 -21.95 -11.56 8.07
C TYR A 620 -21.99 -11.35 9.57
N ALA A 621 -21.67 -10.13 9.98
CA ALA A 621 -21.65 -9.75 11.38
C ALA A 621 -22.73 -8.70 11.77
N SER A 622 -23.30 -7.88 10.85
CA SER A 622 -24.31 -6.83 11.22
C SER A 622 -25.37 -6.48 10.15
N ASN A 623 -25.78 -5.21 9.99
CA ASN A 623 -27.08 -4.76 9.46
C ASN A 623 -27.18 -4.54 7.93
N GLY A 624 -26.19 -4.92 7.11
CA GLY A 624 -26.35 -4.94 5.64
C GLY A 624 -26.80 -6.31 5.13
N GLY A 625 -27.63 -6.38 4.09
CA GLY A 625 -27.92 -7.66 3.42
C GLY A 625 -26.92 -7.93 2.31
N SER A 626 -26.51 -9.18 2.09
CA SER A 626 -25.86 -9.52 0.82
C SER A 626 -26.97 -9.85 -0.17
N ALA A 627 -27.11 -9.09 -1.25
CA ALA A 627 -28.25 -9.22 -2.15
C ALA A 627 -27.88 -9.11 -3.62
N ASP A 628 -28.68 -9.77 -4.45
CA ASP A 628 -28.52 -9.86 -5.89
C ASP A 628 -27.08 -10.25 -6.29
N ASN A 629 -26.58 -11.32 -5.68
CA ASN A 629 -25.36 -11.99 -6.16
C ASN A 629 -25.75 -13.13 -7.10
N LEU A 630 -24.97 -13.35 -8.15
CA LEU A 630 -25.22 -14.37 -9.16
C LEU A 630 -23.94 -15.16 -9.44
N LEU A 631 -24.04 -16.47 -9.38
CA LEU A 631 -23.05 -17.40 -9.94
C LEU A 631 -23.67 -18.02 -11.18
N LEU A 632 -23.32 -17.51 -12.35
CA LEU A 632 -23.82 -17.96 -13.64
C LEU A 632 -22.75 -18.78 -14.35
N ASP A 633 -23.05 -20.04 -14.68
CA ASP A 633 -22.15 -20.91 -15.43
C ASP A 633 -20.76 -21.06 -14.77
N THR A 634 -20.68 -20.83 -13.46
CA THR A 634 -19.45 -20.98 -12.68
C THR A 634 -19.29 -22.44 -12.28
N THR A 635 -18.10 -23.00 -12.47
CA THR A 635 -17.85 -24.44 -12.28
C THR A 635 -16.77 -24.70 -11.24
N GLY A 636 -16.83 -25.86 -10.62
CA GLY A 636 -15.83 -26.33 -9.66
C GLY A 636 -14.88 -27.36 -10.25
N LEU A 637 -13.60 -27.34 -9.85
CA LEU A 637 -12.58 -28.33 -10.15
C LEU A 637 -11.84 -28.77 -8.88
N ASN A 638 -11.18 -29.94 -8.96
CA ASN A 638 -10.37 -30.52 -7.88
C ASN A 638 -11.14 -30.76 -6.56
N GLY A 639 -12.46 -30.93 -6.62
CA GLY A 639 -13.33 -31.08 -5.45
C GLY A 639 -13.89 -29.78 -4.90
N ALA A 640 -13.70 -28.64 -5.58
CA ALA A 640 -14.56 -27.48 -5.39
C ALA A 640 -15.96 -27.74 -5.96
N ASP A 641 -16.98 -27.23 -5.29
CA ASP A 641 -18.40 -27.35 -5.69
C ASP A 641 -19.10 -26.02 -5.39
N VAL A 642 -19.83 -25.46 -6.35
CA VAL A 642 -20.59 -24.21 -6.14
C VAL A 642 -21.74 -24.36 -5.13
N HIS A 643 -22.11 -25.59 -4.77
CA HIS A 643 -23.08 -25.90 -3.73
C HIS A 643 -22.46 -26.03 -2.33
N ASP A 644 -21.13 -26.10 -2.25
CA ASP A 644 -20.40 -26.15 -0.99
C ASP A 644 -20.24 -24.74 -0.42
N ILE A 645 -21.30 -24.32 0.29
CA ILE A 645 -21.49 -22.96 0.79
C ILE A 645 -21.46 -22.97 2.32
N PHE A 646 -20.45 -22.31 2.88
CA PHE A 646 -20.39 -22.01 4.30
C PHE A 646 -21.14 -20.72 4.60
N ILE A 647 -22.04 -20.75 5.59
CA ILE A 647 -22.85 -19.59 5.96
C ILE A 647 -22.64 -19.28 7.44
N CYS A 648 -22.12 -18.08 7.70
CA CYS A 648 -21.92 -17.52 9.02
C CYS A 648 -22.61 -16.16 9.08
N ASN A 649 -23.84 -16.11 9.62
CA ASN A 649 -24.62 -14.88 9.68
C ASN A 649 -25.15 -14.61 11.09
N THR A 650 -24.52 -13.70 11.82
CA THR A 650 -24.96 -13.31 13.17
C THR A 650 -26.10 -12.30 13.17
N ALA A 651 -26.53 -11.80 12.01
CA ALA A 651 -27.52 -10.74 11.87
C ALA A 651 -28.81 -11.20 11.18
N SER A 652 -29.88 -10.41 11.35
CA SER A 652 -31.17 -10.63 10.71
C SER A 652 -31.22 -10.17 9.25
N THR A 653 -30.06 -10.04 8.59
CA THR A 653 -29.99 -9.47 7.26
C THR A 653 -30.16 -10.52 6.18
N ALA A 654 -30.81 -10.11 5.09
CA ALA A 654 -31.11 -10.99 3.98
C ALA A 654 -29.82 -11.36 3.24
N LEU A 655 -29.60 -12.67 3.09
CA LEU A 655 -28.78 -13.27 2.06
C LEU A 655 -29.66 -13.46 0.82
N ASP A 656 -29.13 -13.13 -0.33
CA ASP A 656 -29.76 -13.31 -1.63
C ASP A 656 -28.66 -13.58 -2.67
N THR A 657 -28.55 -14.85 -3.04
CA THR A 657 -27.57 -15.39 -3.98
C THR A 657 -28.23 -16.41 -4.88
N THR A 658 -28.03 -16.26 -6.18
CA THR A 658 -28.57 -17.14 -7.21
C THR A 658 -27.44 -17.94 -7.84
N ILE A 659 -27.60 -19.25 -7.94
CA ILE A 659 -26.77 -20.12 -8.77
C ILE A 659 -27.57 -20.42 -10.03
N ALA A 660 -26.98 -20.21 -11.20
CA ALA A 660 -27.61 -20.39 -12.50
C ALA A 660 -26.60 -20.92 -13.53
N TRP A 661 -27.09 -21.40 -14.66
CA TRP A 661 -26.28 -21.92 -15.76
C TRP A 661 -26.91 -21.59 -17.12
N TYR A 662 -26.09 -21.64 -18.17
CA TYR A 662 -26.57 -21.51 -19.53
C TYR A 662 -27.03 -22.85 -20.08
N LEU A 663 -28.24 -22.89 -20.65
CA LEU A 663 -28.70 -23.99 -21.48
C LEU A 663 -28.66 -23.56 -22.94
N ASP A 664 -27.78 -24.19 -23.72
CA ASP A 664 -27.79 -24.09 -25.18
C ASP A 664 -28.57 -25.26 -25.79
N VAL A 665 -29.73 -24.96 -26.38
CA VAL A 665 -30.53 -25.92 -27.13
C VAL A 665 -30.24 -25.73 -28.61
N ASN A 666 -29.53 -26.69 -29.18
CA ASN A 666 -29.20 -26.70 -30.61
C ASN A 666 -30.19 -27.60 -31.36
N VAL A 667 -30.93 -27.05 -32.31
CA VAL A 667 -31.95 -27.77 -33.08
C VAL A 667 -31.52 -27.89 -34.54
N PHE A 668 -31.41 -29.13 -35.01
CA PHE A 668 -31.02 -29.45 -36.37
C PHE A 668 -32.07 -30.32 -37.06
N ASN A 669 -32.30 -30.05 -38.34
CA ASN A 669 -33.04 -30.93 -39.24
C ASN A 669 -32.12 -31.41 -40.36
N ALA A 670 -31.92 -32.71 -40.46
CA ALA A 670 -31.03 -33.33 -41.44
C ALA A 670 -29.62 -32.70 -41.48
N GLY A 671 -29.09 -32.33 -40.31
CA GLY A 671 -27.77 -31.71 -40.15
C GLY A 671 -27.70 -30.22 -40.47
N SER A 672 -28.80 -29.59 -40.87
CA SER A 672 -28.90 -28.14 -41.04
C SER A 672 -29.56 -27.50 -39.81
N PRO A 673 -29.07 -26.35 -39.32
CA PRO A 673 -29.74 -25.62 -38.25
C PRO A 673 -31.13 -25.17 -38.70
N VAL A 674 -32.10 -25.17 -37.79
CA VAL A 674 -33.48 -24.77 -38.08
C VAL A 674 -34.02 -23.82 -37.05
N ASP A 675 -34.98 -22.99 -37.47
CA ASP A 675 -35.78 -22.14 -36.59
C ASP A 675 -36.88 -22.97 -35.93
N ALA A 676 -36.73 -23.25 -34.63
CA ALA A 676 -37.64 -23.99 -33.78
C ALA A 676 -37.94 -23.21 -32.51
N ASN A 677 -39.17 -23.35 -32.00
CA ASN A 677 -39.53 -22.80 -30.70
C ASN A 677 -39.02 -23.73 -29.60
N VAL A 678 -38.35 -23.18 -28.60
CA VAL A 678 -37.82 -23.90 -27.44
C VAL A 678 -38.46 -23.35 -26.18
N TYR A 679 -39.19 -24.21 -25.48
CA TYR A 679 -39.85 -23.94 -24.22
C TYR A 679 -39.15 -24.68 -23.09
N VAL A 680 -38.82 -24.00 -21.99
CA VAL A 680 -38.16 -24.58 -20.82
C VAL A 680 -38.98 -24.29 -19.57
N GLU A 681 -39.28 -25.32 -18.78
CA GLU A 681 -40.04 -25.20 -17.53
C GLU A 681 -39.29 -25.81 -16.34
N SER A 682 -39.28 -25.12 -15.20
CA SER A 682 -38.81 -25.71 -13.93
C SER A 682 -39.87 -26.67 -13.39
N LEU A 683 -39.47 -27.91 -13.08
CA LEU A 683 -40.39 -28.89 -12.48
C LEU A 683 -40.65 -28.62 -11.00
N GLN A 684 -39.75 -27.90 -10.32
CA GLN A 684 -39.89 -27.55 -8.90
C GLN A 684 -40.60 -26.20 -8.70
N GLN A 685 -40.44 -25.27 -9.66
CA GLN A 685 -41.03 -23.93 -9.63
C GLN A 685 -41.75 -23.63 -10.97
N PRO A 686 -42.92 -24.24 -11.24
CA PRO A 686 -43.59 -24.17 -12.55
C PRO A 686 -43.96 -22.76 -13.03
N SER A 687 -43.96 -21.76 -12.14
CA SER A 687 -44.11 -20.36 -12.50
C SER A 687 -42.88 -19.76 -13.21
N THR A 688 -41.77 -20.49 -13.25
CA THR A 688 -40.52 -20.11 -13.90
C THR A 688 -40.42 -20.87 -15.21
N ASN A 689 -40.88 -20.26 -16.29
CA ASN A 689 -40.80 -20.79 -17.64
C ASN A 689 -40.12 -19.79 -18.58
N PHE A 690 -39.47 -20.35 -19.60
CA PHE A 690 -38.75 -19.61 -20.62
C PHE A 690 -39.22 -20.09 -21.98
N ASN A 691 -39.37 -19.19 -22.94
CA ASN A 691 -39.76 -19.53 -24.30
C ASN A 691 -39.01 -18.63 -25.27
N ASP A 692 -38.21 -19.23 -26.15
CA ASP A 692 -37.48 -18.49 -27.19
C ASP A 692 -37.39 -19.34 -28.46
N ASN A 693 -37.12 -18.71 -29.60
CA ASN A 693 -36.83 -19.42 -30.83
C ASN A 693 -35.33 -19.57 -31.01
N THR A 694 -34.90 -20.64 -31.67
CA THR A 694 -33.51 -20.76 -32.10
C THR A 694 -33.16 -19.72 -33.15
N GLY A 695 -31.94 -19.17 -33.09
CA GLY A 695 -31.41 -18.25 -34.08
C GLY A 695 -31.14 -18.89 -35.46
N GLY A 696 -30.57 -18.11 -36.37
CA GLY A 696 -30.18 -18.60 -37.71
C GLY A 696 -29.07 -19.65 -37.72
N ASP A 697 -28.40 -19.84 -36.59
CA ASP A 697 -27.45 -20.92 -36.31
C ASP A 697 -28.09 -22.16 -35.66
N GLY A 698 -29.41 -22.14 -35.42
CA GLY A 698 -30.16 -23.24 -34.82
C GLY A 698 -30.03 -23.30 -33.30
N THR A 699 -29.52 -22.27 -32.64
CA THR A 699 -29.30 -22.26 -31.18
C THR A 699 -30.29 -21.34 -30.46
N ALA A 700 -30.91 -21.84 -29.39
CA ALA A 700 -31.59 -21.03 -28.39
C ALA A 700 -30.81 -21.13 -27.06
N ARG A 701 -30.49 -19.98 -26.45
CA ARG A 701 -29.75 -19.92 -25.17
C ARG A 701 -30.64 -19.39 -24.06
N PHE A 702 -30.72 -20.14 -22.96
CA PHE A 702 -31.48 -19.76 -21.76
C PHE A 702 -30.55 -19.60 -20.56
N THR A 703 -30.87 -18.67 -19.67
CA THR A 703 -30.28 -18.60 -18.32
C THR A 703 -31.23 -19.27 -17.35
N LEU A 704 -30.85 -20.42 -16.81
CA LEU A 704 -31.70 -21.22 -15.94
C LEU A 704 -31.16 -21.17 -14.51
N THR A 705 -32.01 -20.80 -13.57
CA THR A 705 -31.67 -20.81 -12.15
C THR A 705 -31.57 -22.24 -11.65
N GLU A 706 -30.49 -22.63 -10.99
CA GLU A 706 -30.43 -23.94 -10.32
C GLU A 706 -30.98 -23.83 -8.90
N GLN A 707 -30.45 -22.86 -8.16
CA GLN A 707 -30.78 -22.62 -6.76
C GLN A 707 -30.83 -21.13 -6.47
N HIS A 708 -31.76 -20.76 -5.58
CA HIS A 708 -31.81 -19.44 -4.97
C HIS A 708 -31.66 -19.59 -3.46
N ILE A 709 -30.67 -18.90 -2.90
CA ILE A 709 -30.37 -18.90 -1.47
C ILE A 709 -30.82 -17.56 -0.94
N GLY A 710 -31.94 -17.58 -0.23
CA GLY A 710 -32.66 -16.40 0.23
C GLY A 710 -32.98 -16.45 1.71
N GLY A 711 -32.97 -15.33 2.40
CA GLY A 711 -33.51 -15.20 3.76
C GLY A 711 -32.50 -14.68 4.79
N ALA A 712 -32.92 -14.61 6.05
CA ALA A 712 -32.14 -13.98 7.13
C ALA A 712 -31.64 -14.99 8.18
N GLY A 713 -30.53 -14.67 8.84
CA GLY A 713 -29.93 -15.47 9.91
C GLY A 713 -29.12 -16.67 9.43
N ASN A 714 -28.78 -17.58 10.37
CA ASN A 714 -27.92 -18.76 10.14
C ASN A 714 -28.60 -19.90 9.37
N SER A 715 -29.82 -19.72 8.89
CA SER A 715 -30.56 -20.77 8.18
C SER A 715 -31.34 -20.16 7.01
N PRO A 716 -30.64 -19.68 5.96
CA PRO A 716 -31.30 -19.20 4.76
C PRO A 716 -32.10 -20.33 4.11
N SER A 717 -33.21 -19.96 3.50
CA SER A 717 -33.99 -20.86 2.66
C SER A 717 -33.27 -21.11 1.35
N ILE A 718 -33.21 -22.37 0.94
CA ILE A 718 -32.69 -22.77 -0.36
C ILE A 718 -33.89 -23.19 -1.20
N THR A 719 -34.15 -22.46 -2.28
CA THR A 719 -35.17 -22.80 -3.28
C THR A 719 -34.48 -23.42 -4.48
N THR A 720 -34.74 -24.70 -4.73
CA THR A 720 -34.21 -25.40 -5.90
C THR A 720 -35.21 -25.33 -7.06
N TYR A 721 -34.70 -25.11 -8.27
CA TYR A 721 -35.50 -25.01 -9.49
C TYR A 721 -35.26 -26.19 -10.44
N ALA A 722 -34.07 -26.79 -10.40
CA ALA A 722 -33.77 -28.01 -11.15
C ALA A 722 -34.53 -29.24 -10.56
N PRO A 723 -34.85 -30.25 -11.37
CA PRO A 723 -34.60 -30.36 -12.80
C PRO A 723 -35.56 -29.53 -13.67
N TYR A 724 -35.18 -29.32 -14.93
CA TYR A 724 -35.94 -28.58 -15.95
C TYR A 724 -36.47 -29.54 -17.01
N ASN A 725 -37.58 -29.20 -17.65
CA ASN A 725 -38.06 -29.89 -18.84
C ASN A 725 -37.97 -28.94 -20.04
N VAL A 726 -37.32 -29.40 -21.11
CA VAL A 726 -37.08 -28.66 -22.35
C VAL A 726 -37.95 -29.26 -23.44
N THR A 727 -38.79 -28.46 -24.07
CA THR A 727 -39.68 -28.86 -25.16
C THR A 727 -39.34 -28.06 -26.42
N VAL A 728 -38.98 -28.76 -27.49
CA VAL A 728 -38.67 -28.18 -28.80
C VAL A 728 -39.84 -28.43 -29.75
N THR A 729 -40.34 -27.37 -30.36
CA THR A 729 -41.43 -27.41 -31.34
C THR A 729 -40.94 -26.94 -32.71
N TYR A 730 -40.97 -27.83 -33.71
CA TYR A 730 -40.60 -27.54 -35.09
C TYR A 730 -41.66 -28.08 -36.05
N PHE A 731 -42.25 -27.22 -36.88
CA PHE A 731 -43.38 -27.56 -37.77
C PHE A 731 -44.54 -28.33 -37.09
N GLY A 732 -44.85 -27.97 -35.83
CA GLY A 732 -45.92 -28.60 -35.05
C GLY A 732 -45.59 -29.99 -34.51
N GLN A 733 -44.34 -30.46 -34.67
CA GLN A 733 -43.82 -31.63 -33.95
C GLN A 733 -43.14 -31.16 -32.66
N GLU A 734 -43.45 -31.83 -31.56
CA GLU A 734 -42.87 -31.55 -30.24
C GLU A 734 -41.94 -32.68 -29.80
N GLN A 735 -40.80 -32.32 -29.24
CA GLN A 735 -39.90 -33.23 -28.54
C GLN A 735 -39.57 -32.65 -27.17
N SER A 736 -39.72 -33.45 -26.12
CA SER A 736 -39.40 -33.03 -24.75
C SER A 736 -38.28 -33.86 -24.13
N GLN A 737 -37.41 -33.22 -23.35
CA GLN A 737 -36.31 -33.82 -22.62
C GLN A 737 -36.19 -33.17 -21.24
N THR A 738 -35.98 -33.98 -20.20
CA THR A 738 -35.68 -33.53 -18.82
C THR A 738 -34.19 -33.51 -18.57
#